data_AF-A0A1F5BE22-F1
#
_entry.id   AF-A0A1F5BE22-F1
#
_cell.length_a   1.000
_cell.length_b   1.000
_cell.length_c   1.000
_cell.angle_alpha   90.00
_cell.angle_beta   90.00
_cell.angle_gamma   90.00
#
_symmetry.space_group_name_H-M   'P 1'
#
loop_
_entity.id
_entity.type
_entity.pdbx_description
1 polymer ?
#
loop_
_entity_poly.entity_id
_entity_poly.type
_entity_poly.pdbx_seq_one_letter_code
_entity_poly.pdbx_strand_id
1 'polypeptide(L)'
;MLDSYFEQEKERAKAGLPPFALTPAEVEDVCLGLEQPEPGQAAGLRSLLENRVSPGVDPSAKVKAGWLASVAKGNVESPAVSREDAVRMLGSMLGGYNVEPLVEALSDKTIAAAAAEALKKIVLVYGHFETVVKLSLTNPLAKSVLESWAAGEWFLSRPEFPAKLVLKVFKVDGEINTDDFSPAGHAPTRPDIPLHAQSMGQTRFPGGNEVIKKIRAEGHRVAFVGDVVGTGSSRKSACNSLMWHIGEDIPFVPNKRRAGVVIGGLIAPIFFNTVEDSGGLPLLADVTGMKTGDVITLDFAAGVIRGAAGEEISKLEIKPATLKDEFRAGGRLSLIIGRQLTAKARQALGLGEAALFTTVENPRPKQGQGYTLAQKIVGRACGVEGVLPGTACEPHMTTVGSQDTTGPMTADELKELACLEFQADLFMQSFCHTAPYPKSADVKVHKTLPPFMVARKGVSLRPGDGVIHSWLNRLVLPDTVGTGGDSHTRFPIGISFPAGSGLVAFAGALGFMPLDMPESVLVRFKGTMNPGITLRDAVNAIPYFAVKQGLLTVEKKNKKNLFNGCVLEIEGFEDLTGDQAYELTDASAERSAAACVLALKEERVAEYIKSNVALMEKMIEEGYQSADTLRRRIAACRDWLENPILIKRDPHAEYKAVLEIDLAAITEPLVACPNDPDDVRPLAAVAGDPVQEVFIGSCMTNIGQFRAAGRILDKAGIPPARVWITPPTKMDAAQLMREGYYAIFAALGGRTEMPGCSLCMGNQARVGAGTTVFATSTRNFDHRLGDNTRVYLGSAELAALTALKGKIPTVDEYMAVMKAKVLPYAGEIYRYLEFHKMGDFSLGYVR
;
A
#
# COMPACT_ATOMS: atom_id res chain seq x y z
N MET A 1 1.60 21.55 -31.58
CA MET A 1 1.61 20.85 -30.27
C MET A 1 1.28 19.36 -30.48
N LEU A 2 0.35 18.99 -31.35
CA LEU A 2 0.24 17.59 -31.82
C LEU A 2 1.51 17.06 -32.53
N ASP A 3 2.26 17.90 -33.25
CA ASP A 3 3.55 17.47 -33.84
C ASP A 3 4.52 16.94 -32.79
N SER A 4 4.61 17.58 -31.62
CA SER A 4 5.46 17.09 -30.52
C SER A 4 4.94 15.78 -29.93
N TYR A 5 3.63 15.56 -29.92
CA TYR A 5 3.06 14.26 -29.54
C TYR A 5 3.46 13.17 -30.54
N PHE A 6 3.35 13.41 -31.84
CA PHE A 6 3.73 12.43 -32.86
C PHE A 6 5.25 12.19 -32.92
N GLU A 7 6.07 13.19 -32.66
CA GLU A 7 7.52 13.00 -32.47
C GLU A 7 7.82 12.12 -31.25
N GLN A 8 7.15 12.40 -30.12
CA GLN A 8 7.27 11.59 -28.91
C GLN A 8 6.80 10.14 -29.13
N GLU A 9 5.70 9.94 -29.85
CA GLU A 9 5.21 8.62 -30.24
C GLU A 9 6.28 7.85 -31.02
N LYS A 10 6.90 8.49 -32.01
CA LYS A 10 8.01 7.90 -32.79
C LYS A 10 9.21 7.56 -31.91
N GLU A 11 9.60 8.45 -30.99
CA GLU A 11 10.71 8.17 -30.06
C GLU A 11 10.41 7.01 -29.12
N ARG A 12 9.19 6.93 -28.57
CA ARG A 12 8.77 5.83 -27.70
C ARG A 12 8.67 4.51 -28.47
N ALA A 13 8.20 4.54 -29.72
CA ALA A 13 8.16 3.37 -30.58
C ALA A 13 9.55 2.78 -30.83
N LYS A 14 10.61 3.60 -30.96
CA LYS A 14 12.01 3.12 -31.05
C LYS A 14 12.45 2.32 -29.82
N ALA A 15 11.89 2.64 -28.65
CA ALA A 15 12.12 1.91 -27.40
C ALA A 15 11.12 0.76 -27.16
N GLY A 16 10.25 0.46 -28.14
CA GLY A 16 9.20 -0.56 -28.01
C GLY A 16 8.09 -0.18 -27.02
N LEU A 17 7.87 1.11 -26.80
CA LEU A 17 6.88 1.64 -25.85
C LEU A 17 5.69 2.28 -26.58
N PRO A 18 4.45 2.14 -26.06
CA PRO A 18 3.31 2.90 -26.55
C PRO A 18 3.47 4.39 -26.23
N PRO A 19 2.81 5.30 -26.96
CA PRO A 19 2.82 6.72 -26.63
C PRO A 19 2.22 6.98 -25.23
N PHE A 20 2.53 8.14 -24.65
CA PHE A 20 1.88 8.57 -23.41
C PHE A 20 0.38 8.84 -23.65
N ALA A 21 -0.38 8.91 -22.56
CA ALA A 21 -1.71 9.50 -22.62
C ALA A 21 -1.59 11.02 -22.89
N LEU A 22 -2.58 11.57 -23.59
CA LEU A 22 -2.63 12.98 -23.95
C LEU A 22 -2.72 13.86 -22.70
N THR A 23 -1.97 14.95 -22.72
CA THR A 23 -2.06 16.07 -21.77
C THR A 23 -3.30 16.93 -22.06
N PRO A 24 -3.75 17.79 -21.13
CA PRO A 24 -4.92 18.63 -21.35
C PRO A 24 -4.83 19.51 -22.61
N ALA A 25 -3.65 20.07 -22.89
CA ALA A 25 -3.41 20.89 -24.08
C ALA A 25 -3.44 20.06 -25.37
N GLU A 26 -2.88 18.84 -25.37
CA GLU A 26 -2.98 17.96 -26.54
C GLU A 26 -4.42 17.50 -26.77
N VAL A 27 -5.22 17.27 -25.72
CA VAL A 27 -6.66 16.98 -25.87
C VAL A 27 -7.39 18.17 -26.49
N GLU A 28 -7.09 19.40 -26.06
CA GLU A 28 -7.67 20.62 -26.64
C GLU A 28 -7.34 20.74 -28.12
N ASP A 29 -6.09 20.52 -28.53
CA ASP A 29 -5.70 20.49 -29.94
C ASP A 29 -6.42 19.40 -30.74
N VAL A 30 -6.56 18.19 -30.18
CA VAL A 30 -7.33 17.11 -30.84
C VAL A 30 -8.78 17.54 -31.04
N CYS A 31 -9.39 18.18 -30.04
CA CYS A 31 -10.76 18.66 -30.11
C CYS A 31 -10.93 19.74 -31.20
N LEU A 32 -10.05 20.74 -31.23
CA LEU A 32 -10.05 21.78 -32.27
C LEU A 32 -9.83 21.19 -33.67
N GLY A 33 -8.90 20.24 -33.80
CA GLY A 33 -8.67 19.52 -35.06
C GLY A 33 -9.87 18.68 -35.50
N LEU A 34 -10.71 18.19 -34.58
CA LEU A 34 -11.94 17.48 -34.91
C LEU A 34 -13.07 18.42 -35.35
N GLU A 35 -13.05 19.69 -34.99
CA GLU A 35 -14.00 20.69 -35.49
C GLU A 35 -13.76 21.01 -36.97
N GLN A 36 -12.49 21.04 -37.40
CA GLN A 36 -12.09 21.31 -38.79
C GLN A 36 -10.92 20.41 -39.25
N PRO A 37 -11.15 19.10 -39.46
CA PRO A 37 -10.07 18.16 -39.77
C PRO A 37 -9.54 18.34 -41.20
N GLU A 38 -8.22 18.31 -41.37
CA GLU A 38 -7.62 18.23 -42.71
C GLU A 38 -7.97 16.89 -43.38
N PRO A 39 -7.96 16.81 -44.73
CA PRO A 39 -8.26 15.58 -45.45
C PRO A 39 -7.45 14.37 -44.94
N GLY A 40 -8.14 13.34 -44.45
CA GLY A 40 -7.53 12.10 -43.96
C GLY A 40 -7.17 12.08 -42.47
N GLN A 41 -7.27 13.19 -41.74
CA GLN A 41 -6.88 13.25 -40.31
C GLN A 41 -7.99 12.85 -39.33
N ALA A 42 -9.26 12.99 -39.73
CA ALA A 42 -10.42 12.81 -38.85
C ALA A 42 -10.41 11.48 -38.07
N ALA A 43 -10.09 10.36 -38.74
CA ALA A 43 -10.07 9.04 -38.10
C ALA A 43 -8.94 8.90 -37.06
N GLY A 44 -7.76 9.48 -37.35
CA GLY A 44 -6.62 9.48 -36.43
C GLY A 44 -6.91 10.30 -35.17
N LEU A 45 -7.41 11.53 -35.34
CA LEU A 45 -7.78 12.41 -34.24
C LEU A 45 -8.88 11.80 -33.37
N ARG A 46 -9.89 11.18 -34.00
CA ARG A 46 -10.95 10.45 -33.27
C ARG A 46 -10.37 9.31 -32.44
N SER A 47 -9.45 8.52 -33.01
CA SER A 47 -8.79 7.42 -32.30
C SER A 47 -7.96 7.92 -31.11
N LEU A 48 -7.26 9.04 -31.25
CA LEU A 48 -6.54 9.69 -30.15
C LEU A 48 -7.49 10.09 -29.02
N LEU A 49 -8.60 10.77 -29.35
CA LEU A 49 -9.60 11.18 -28.37
C LEU A 49 -10.23 9.98 -27.65
N GLU A 50 -10.55 8.91 -28.39
CA GLU A 50 -11.18 7.70 -27.85
C GLU A 50 -10.23 6.89 -26.96
N ASN A 51 -8.97 6.71 -27.39
CA ASN A 51 -8.09 5.66 -26.85
C ASN A 51 -6.83 6.15 -26.13
N ARG A 52 -6.49 7.45 -26.22
CA ARG A 52 -5.25 8.02 -25.64
C ARG A 52 -5.52 9.05 -24.53
N VAL A 53 -6.76 9.20 -24.07
CA VAL A 53 -7.11 10.10 -22.97
C VAL A 53 -7.35 9.30 -21.70
N SER A 54 -6.65 9.63 -20.61
CA SER A 54 -6.90 9.01 -19.30
C SER A 54 -8.36 9.23 -18.85
N PRO A 55 -9.04 8.22 -18.29
CA PRO A 55 -10.45 8.32 -17.89
C PRO A 55 -10.63 9.00 -16.51
N GLY A 56 -11.86 9.05 -16.00
CA GLY A 56 -12.13 9.46 -14.63
C GLY A 56 -12.08 10.97 -14.42
N VAL A 57 -11.42 11.41 -13.34
CA VAL A 57 -11.22 12.82 -13.01
C VAL A 57 -9.79 13.32 -13.29
N ASP A 58 -9.12 12.70 -14.26
CA ASP A 58 -7.87 13.25 -14.79
C ASP A 58 -8.11 14.63 -15.46
N PRO A 59 -7.16 15.59 -15.38
CA PRO A 59 -7.31 16.87 -16.05
C PRO A 59 -7.59 16.77 -17.56
N SER A 60 -7.01 15.79 -18.26
CA SER A 60 -7.28 15.56 -19.68
C SER A 60 -8.70 15.03 -19.91
N ALA A 61 -9.21 14.20 -18.99
CA ALA A 61 -10.59 13.75 -18.99
C ALA A 61 -11.57 14.92 -18.85
N LYS A 62 -11.23 15.94 -18.06
CA LYS A 62 -12.05 17.15 -17.90
C LYS A 62 -12.23 17.90 -19.22
N VAL A 63 -11.13 18.10 -19.96
CA VAL A 63 -11.15 18.76 -21.27
C VAL A 63 -11.98 17.94 -22.27
N LYS A 64 -11.71 16.62 -22.37
CA LYS A 64 -12.47 15.70 -23.23
C LYS A 64 -13.97 15.71 -22.90
N ALA A 65 -14.35 15.57 -21.64
CA ALA A 65 -15.75 15.55 -21.23
C ALA A 65 -16.46 16.88 -21.54
N GLY A 66 -15.78 18.01 -21.29
CA GLY A 66 -16.31 19.34 -21.59
C GLY A 66 -16.58 19.55 -23.09
N TRP A 67 -15.63 19.17 -23.95
CA TRP A 67 -15.80 19.27 -25.40
C TRP A 67 -16.89 18.34 -25.91
N LEU A 68 -16.89 17.06 -25.49
CA LEU A 68 -17.93 16.10 -25.87
C LEU A 68 -19.32 16.55 -25.41
N ALA A 69 -19.44 17.15 -24.22
CA ALA A 69 -20.69 17.71 -23.75
C ALA A 69 -21.18 18.88 -24.63
N SER A 70 -20.26 19.75 -25.07
CA SER A 70 -20.58 20.84 -26.00
C SER A 70 -21.05 20.33 -27.38
N VAL A 71 -20.38 19.29 -27.92
CA VAL A 71 -20.81 18.63 -29.16
C VAL A 71 -22.18 17.98 -28.97
N ALA A 72 -22.40 17.24 -27.88
CA ALA A 72 -23.68 16.61 -27.59
C ALA A 72 -24.82 17.63 -27.48
N LYS A 73 -24.56 18.83 -26.94
CA LYS A 73 -25.53 19.94 -26.84
C LYS A 73 -25.74 20.70 -28.16
N GLY A 74 -24.90 20.47 -29.17
CA GLY A 74 -24.92 21.23 -30.43
C GLY A 74 -24.33 22.65 -30.31
N ASN A 75 -23.56 22.92 -29.26
CA ASN A 75 -22.85 24.19 -29.08
C ASN A 75 -21.56 24.26 -29.92
N VAL A 76 -21.02 23.08 -30.26
CA VAL A 76 -19.82 22.89 -31.10
C VAL A 76 -20.17 21.84 -32.14
N GLU A 77 -19.73 22.04 -33.39
CA GLU A 77 -19.95 21.11 -34.48
C GLU A 77 -18.63 20.41 -34.86
N SER A 78 -18.69 19.13 -35.20
CA SER A 78 -17.57 18.37 -35.73
C SER A 78 -18.05 17.51 -36.90
N PRO A 79 -17.40 17.55 -38.07
CA PRO A 79 -17.72 16.63 -39.17
C PRO A 79 -17.35 15.17 -38.87
N ALA A 80 -16.55 14.91 -37.83
CA ALA A 80 -16.04 13.59 -37.48
C ALA A 80 -16.74 12.96 -36.25
N VAL A 81 -17.40 13.79 -35.43
CA VAL A 81 -18.06 13.36 -34.18
C VAL A 81 -19.48 13.91 -34.16
N SER A 82 -20.46 13.03 -34.39
CA SER A 82 -21.87 13.40 -34.26
C SER A 82 -22.27 13.61 -32.80
N ARG A 83 -23.44 14.23 -32.56
CA ARG A 83 -24.01 14.38 -31.21
C ARG A 83 -24.16 13.03 -30.49
N GLU A 84 -24.59 11.99 -31.21
CA GLU A 84 -24.70 10.63 -30.67
C GLU A 84 -23.32 10.01 -30.39
N ASP A 85 -22.34 10.20 -31.27
CA ASP A 85 -20.97 9.71 -31.03
C ASP A 85 -20.36 10.37 -29.80
N ALA A 86 -20.61 11.66 -29.59
CA ALA A 86 -20.16 12.36 -28.40
C ALA A 86 -20.72 11.74 -27.12
N VAL A 87 -22.01 11.38 -27.11
CA VAL A 87 -22.62 10.65 -25.99
C VAL A 87 -22.04 9.25 -25.81
N ARG A 88 -21.78 8.50 -26.90
CA ARG A 88 -21.12 7.19 -26.81
C ARG A 88 -19.70 7.30 -26.24
N MET A 89 -18.94 8.31 -26.65
CA MET A 89 -17.59 8.58 -26.14
C MET A 89 -17.60 9.05 -24.68
N LEU A 90 -18.59 9.84 -24.25
CA LEU A 90 -18.80 10.13 -22.83
C LEU A 90 -19.04 8.83 -22.05
N GLY A 91 -19.79 7.89 -22.62
CA GLY A 91 -20.03 6.57 -22.05
C GLY A 91 -18.79 5.69 -21.82
N SER A 92 -17.66 5.98 -22.48
CA SER A 92 -16.43 5.19 -22.36
C SER A 92 -15.43 5.72 -21.33
N MET A 93 -15.72 6.84 -20.68
CA MET A 93 -14.79 7.52 -19.76
C MET A 93 -14.78 6.98 -18.32
N LEU A 94 -15.37 5.79 -18.10
CA LEU A 94 -15.57 5.09 -16.83
C LEU A 94 -16.49 5.80 -15.81
N GLY A 95 -16.28 7.09 -15.55
CA GLY A 95 -17.00 7.89 -14.57
C GLY A 95 -16.33 9.25 -14.30
N GLY A 96 -16.90 10.08 -13.44
CA GLY A 96 -16.39 11.42 -13.15
C GLY A 96 -17.02 12.50 -14.03
N TYR A 97 -16.20 13.28 -14.75
CA TYR A 97 -16.65 14.48 -15.47
C TYR A 97 -17.65 14.20 -16.61
N ASN A 98 -17.78 12.96 -17.05
CA ASN A 98 -18.72 12.53 -18.08
C ASN A 98 -20.15 12.25 -17.54
N VAL A 99 -20.31 12.01 -16.23
CA VAL A 99 -21.59 11.53 -15.67
C VAL A 99 -22.67 12.61 -15.72
N GLU A 100 -22.35 13.83 -15.28
CA GLU A 100 -23.29 14.95 -15.31
C GLU A 100 -23.81 15.25 -16.74
N PRO A 101 -22.95 15.41 -17.77
CA PRO A 101 -23.40 15.56 -19.15
C PRO A 101 -24.31 14.41 -19.64
N LEU A 102 -24.03 13.17 -19.26
CA LEU A 102 -24.87 12.02 -19.64
C LEU A 102 -26.25 12.08 -18.97
N VAL A 103 -26.32 12.48 -17.70
CA VAL A 103 -27.59 12.64 -16.99
C VAL A 103 -28.41 13.79 -17.57
N GLU A 104 -27.78 14.91 -17.90
CA GLU A 104 -28.44 16.03 -18.59
C GLU A 104 -29.01 15.60 -19.96
N ALA A 105 -28.23 14.80 -20.72
CA ALA A 105 -28.60 14.32 -22.04
C ALA A 105 -29.86 13.42 -22.03
N LEU A 106 -30.27 12.85 -20.89
CA LEU A 106 -31.53 12.11 -20.76
C LEU A 106 -32.78 12.97 -21.06
N SER A 107 -32.65 14.30 -21.01
CA SER A 107 -33.75 15.23 -21.31
C SER A 107 -33.78 15.67 -22.79
N ASP A 108 -32.79 15.31 -23.59
CA ASP A 108 -32.71 15.68 -25.02
C ASP A 108 -33.35 14.60 -25.91
N LYS A 109 -34.36 14.98 -26.69
CA LYS A 109 -35.15 14.06 -27.53
C LYS A 109 -34.33 13.29 -28.57
N THR A 110 -33.16 13.79 -28.96
CA THR A 110 -32.34 13.18 -30.02
C THR A 110 -31.29 12.22 -29.46
N ILE A 111 -30.68 12.57 -28.32
CA ILE A 111 -29.54 11.81 -27.77
C ILE A 111 -29.86 11.06 -26.46
N ALA A 112 -31.04 11.24 -25.88
CA ALA A 112 -31.39 10.62 -24.59
C ALA A 112 -31.32 9.09 -24.60
N ALA A 113 -31.66 8.44 -25.72
CA ALA A 113 -31.55 6.98 -25.85
C ALA A 113 -30.10 6.52 -25.76
N ALA A 114 -29.17 7.19 -26.46
CA ALA A 114 -27.74 6.90 -26.36
C ALA A 114 -27.20 7.17 -24.95
N ALA A 115 -27.69 8.22 -24.29
CA ALA A 115 -27.28 8.59 -22.94
C ALA A 115 -27.73 7.55 -21.90
N ALA A 116 -28.96 7.04 -22.03
CA ALA A 116 -29.45 5.94 -21.22
C ALA A 116 -28.57 4.68 -21.40
N GLU A 117 -28.30 4.27 -22.64
CA GLU A 117 -27.44 3.10 -22.92
C GLU A 117 -26.01 3.25 -22.38
N ALA A 118 -25.47 4.47 -22.38
CA ALA A 118 -24.18 4.76 -21.75
C ALA A 118 -24.25 4.63 -20.22
N LEU A 119 -25.23 5.27 -19.57
CA LEU A 119 -25.40 5.27 -18.12
C LEU A 119 -25.66 3.88 -17.54
N LYS A 120 -26.40 3.02 -18.27
CA LYS A 120 -26.66 1.63 -17.87
C LYS A 120 -25.39 0.81 -17.56
N LYS A 121 -24.27 1.17 -18.20
CA LYS A 121 -22.97 0.47 -18.08
C LYS A 121 -21.99 1.14 -17.10
N ILE A 122 -22.30 2.34 -16.61
CA ILE A 122 -21.44 3.11 -15.71
C ILE A 122 -21.83 2.83 -14.26
N VAL A 123 -20.84 2.42 -13.44
CA VAL A 123 -21.04 2.20 -12.00
C VAL A 123 -20.56 3.38 -11.14
N LEU A 124 -19.63 4.19 -11.65
CA LEU A 124 -19.01 5.31 -10.95
C LEU A 124 -19.87 6.59 -11.05
N VAL A 125 -21.13 6.52 -10.63
CA VAL A 125 -22.10 7.62 -10.73
C VAL A 125 -22.18 8.52 -9.51
N TYR A 126 -21.72 8.04 -8.34
CA TYR A 126 -21.64 8.78 -7.08
C TYR A 126 -22.89 9.65 -6.79
N GLY A 127 -22.70 10.96 -6.59
CA GLY A 127 -23.77 11.90 -6.26
C GLY A 127 -24.88 12.02 -7.31
N HIS A 128 -24.66 11.55 -8.54
CA HIS A 128 -25.67 11.62 -9.60
C HIS A 128 -26.70 10.48 -9.55
N PHE A 129 -26.50 9.46 -8.71
CA PHE A 129 -27.52 8.40 -8.49
C PHE A 129 -28.87 9.01 -8.09
N GLU A 130 -28.88 9.89 -7.09
CA GLU A 130 -30.10 10.56 -6.61
C GLU A 130 -30.77 11.42 -7.68
N THR A 131 -29.98 12.03 -8.57
CA THR A 131 -30.49 12.79 -9.71
C THR A 131 -31.23 11.88 -10.69
N VAL A 132 -30.67 10.71 -11.01
CA VAL A 132 -31.34 9.73 -11.88
C VAL A 132 -32.60 9.16 -11.23
N VAL A 133 -32.59 8.89 -9.92
CA VAL A 133 -33.80 8.48 -9.17
C VAL A 133 -34.89 9.54 -9.29
N LYS A 134 -34.58 10.82 -9.07
CA LYS A 134 -35.56 11.92 -9.22
C LYS A 134 -36.11 12.02 -10.65
N LEU A 135 -35.25 11.92 -11.66
CA LEU A 135 -35.65 11.94 -13.06
C LEU A 135 -36.50 10.73 -13.44
N SER A 136 -36.27 9.56 -12.85
CA SER A 136 -37.00 8.33 -13.16
C SER A 136 -38.50 8.42 -12.88
N LEU A 137 -38.93 9.37 -12.03
CA LEU A 137 -40.33 9.61 -11.72
C LEU A 137 -41.12 10.15 -12.92
N THR A 138 -40.45 10.84 -13.86
CA THR A 138 -41.09 11.52 -14.99
C THR A 138 -40.48 11.19 -16.36
N ASN A 139 -39.26 10.64 -16.39
CA ASN A 139 -38.54 10.30 -17.61
C ASN A 139 -38.40 8.76 -17.77
N PRO A 140 -39.05 8.14 -18.77
CA PRO A 140 -38.98 6.70 -19.00
C PRO A 140 -37.55 6.17 -19.25
N LEU A 141 -36.68 6.96 -19.86
CA LEU A 141 -35.30 6.57 -20.11
C LEU A 141 -34.48 6.58 -18.82
N ALA A 142 -34.66 7.57 -17.96
CA ALA A 142 -34.05 7.58 -16.62
C ALA A 142 -34.54 6.40 -15.77
N LYS A 143 -35.84 6.06 -15.87
CA LYS A 143 -36.39 4.85 -15.25
C LYS A 143 -35.73 3.58 -15.76
N SER A 144 -35.50 3.46 -17.07
CA SER A 144 -34.81 2.30 -17.65
C SER A 144 -33.34 2.17 -17.19
N VAL A 145 -32.66 3.29 -16.91
CA VAL A 145 -31.31 3.28 -16.32
C VAL A 145 -31.35 2.72 -14.91
N LEU A 146 -32.29 3.21 -14.09
CA LEU A 146 -32.47 2.73 -12.71
C LEU A 146 -32.84 1.24 -12.66
N GLU A 147 -33.73 0.78 -13.54
CA GLU A 147 -34.11 -0.63 -13.70
C GLU A 147 -32.92 -1.50 -14.13
N SER A 148 -32.12 -1.04 -15.09
CA SER A 148 -30.89 -1.72 -15.54
C SER A 148 -29.86 -1.85 -14.42
N TRP A 149 -29.63 -0.80 -13.63
CA TRP A 149 -28.75 -0.88 -12.46
C TRP A 149 -29.29 -1.87 -11.42
N ALA A 150 -30.61 -1.88 -11.19
CA ALA A 150 -31.26 -2.81 -10.28
C ALA A 150 -31.24 -4.27 -10.77
N ALA A 151 -31.21 -4.49 -12.07
CA ALA A 151 -31.05 -5.78 -12.73
C ALA A 151 -29.58 -6.23 -12.85
N GLY A 152 -28.62 -5.35 -12.56
CA GLY A 152 -27.19 -5.66 -12.65
C GLY A 152 -26.69 -5.83 -14.08
N GLU A 153 -27.30 -5.18 -15.08
CA GLU A 153 -26.93 -5.33 -16.50
C GLU A 153 -25.46 -4.96 -16.76
N TRP A 154 -24.92 -3.97 -16.05
CA TRP A 154 -23.50 -3.58 -16.10
C TRP A 154 -22.54 -4.77 -15.82
N PHE A 155 -22.98 -5.74 -15.01
CA PHE A 155 -22.24 -6.94 -14.65
C PHE A 155 -22.55 -8.08 -15.61
N LEU A 156 -23.84 -8.31 -15.88
CA LEU A 156 -24.30 -9.42 -16.71
C LEU A 156 -23.93 -9.27 -18.20
N SER A 157 -23.76 -8.04 -18.69
CA SER A 157 -23.31 -7.79 -20.06
C SER A 157 -21.84 -8.13 -20.30
N ARG A 158 -21.07 -8.42 -19.23
CA ARG A 158 -19.66 -8.80 -19.32
C ARG A 158 -19.54 -10.32 -19.50
N PRO A 159 -18.48 -10.80 -20.20
CA PRO A 159 -18.26 -12.23 -20.39
C PRO A 159 -18.29 -12.98 -19.06
N GLU A 160 -18.96 -14.13 -19.05
CA GLU A 160 -19.01 -15.00 -17.87
C GLU A 160 -17.62 -15.53 -17.50
N PHE A 161 -17.46 -15.89 -16.23
CA PHE A 161 -16.24 -16.54 -15.77
C PHE A 161 -16.05 -17.86 -16.53
N PRO A 162 -14.88 -18.10 -17.16
CA PRO A 162 -14.70 -19.27 -18.02
C PRO A 162 -14.73 -20.55 -17.19
N ALA A 163 -15.39 -21.60 -17.70
CA ALA A 163 -15.36 -22.92 -17.06
C ALA A 163 -13.96 -23.56 -17.10
N LYS A 164 -13.19 -23.29 -18.17
CA LYS A 164 -11.81 -23.74 -18.36
C LYS A 164 -10.95 -22.63 -18.95
N LEU A 165 -9.68 -22.60 -18.57
CA LEU A 165 -8.71 -21.66 -19.14
C LEU A 165 -7.40 -22.37 -19.49
N VAL A 166 -7.00 -22.30 -20.76
CA VAL A 166 -5.74 -22.87 -21.25
C VAL A 166 -4.66 -21.79 -21.27
N LEU A 167 -3.53 -22.09 -20.63
CA LEU A 167 -2.44 -21.14 -20.41
C LEU A 167 -1.10 -21.84 -20.68
N LYS A 168 -0.07 -21.05 -20.99
CA LYS A 168 1.31 -21.53 -21.03
C LYS A 168 2.10 -20.92 -19.88
N VAL A 169 2.87 -21.75 -19.19
CA VAL A 169 3.52 -21.41 -17.93
C VAL A 169 4.80 -20.61 -18.18
N PHE A 170 4.98 -19.54 -17.41
CA PHE A 170 6.27 -18.92 -17.12
C PHE A 170 6.55 -19.05 -15.61
N LYS A 171 7.48 -19.92 -15.24
CA LYS A 171 7.81 -20.23 -13.85
C LYS A 171 9.11 -19.58 -13.42
N VAL A 172 9.11 -19.03 -12.21
CA VAL A 172 10.28 -18.55 -11.49
C VAL A 172 10.38 -19.30 -10.17
N ASP A 173 11.46 -20.06 -9.97
CA ASP A 173 11.69 -20.83 -8.75
C ASP A 173 12.05 -19.91 -7.56
N GLY A 174 11.71 -20.33 -6.35
CA GLY A 174 12.00 -19.67 -5.08
C GLY A 174 11.03 -18.55 -4.70
N GLU A 175 11.53 -17.61 -3.89
CA GLU A 175 10.78 -16.42 -3.47
C GLU A 175 10.97 -15.29 -4.48
N ILE A 176 9.87 -14.71 -4.96
CA ILE A 176 9.85 -13.53 -5.83
C ILE A 176 9.28 -12.35 -5.04
N ASN A 177 10.16 -11.42 -4.69
CA ASN A 177 9.81 -10.19 -3.98
C ASN A 177 9.19 -9.18 -4.95
N THR A 178 8.36 -8.29 -4.44
CA THR A 178 7.90 -7.11 -5.20
C THR A 178 9.02 -6.23 -5.77
N ASP A 179 10.22 -6.22 -5.19
CA ASP A 179 11.40 -5.56 -5.78
C ASP A 179 11.89 -6.25 -7.06
N ASP A 180 11.72 -7.57 -7.19
CA ASP A 180 12.07 -8.30 -8.42
C ASP A 180 11.14 -7.93 -9.58
N PHE A 181 9.87 -7.63 -9.28
CA PHE A 181 8.92 -7.15 -10.28
C PHE A 181 9.06 -5.65 -10.56
N SER A 182 9.45 -4.87 -9.55
CA SER A 182 9.47 -3.40 -9.58
C SER A 182 10.66 -2.89 -8.74
N PRO A 183 11.88 -2.86 -9.31
CA PRO A 183 13.08 -2.56 -8.54
C PRO A 183 13.10 -1.15 -7.96
N ALA A 184 13.66 -0.98 -6.75
CA ALA A 184 13.66 0.31 -6.04
C ALA A 184 14.35 1.44 -6.83
N GLY A 185 15.42 1.15 -7.58
CA GLY A 185 16.15 2.13 -8.39
C GLY A 185 15.32 2.75 -9.52
N HIS A 186 14.25 2.07 -9.94
CA HIS A 186 13.32 2.51 -10.99
C HIS A 186 12.02 3.11 -10.42
N ALA A 187 11.93 3.37 -9.11
CA ALA A 187 10.73 3.96 -8.50
C ALA A 187 10.18 5.23 -9.20
N PRO A 188 11.01 6.15 -9.72
CA PRO A 188 10.51 7.34 -10.43
C PRO A 188 9.74 7.04 -11.73
N THR A 189 9.91 5.87 -12.33
CA THR A 189 9.21 5.51 -13.58
C THR A 189 7.88 4.79 -13.35
N ARG A 190 7.52 4.45 -12.10
CA ARG A 190 6.32 3.66 -11.76
C ARG A 190 4.99 4.16 -12.38
N PRO A 191 4.74 5.49 -12.50
CA PRO A 191 3.52 5.97 -13.15
C PRO A 191 3.47 5.67 -14.66
N ASP A 192 4.62 5.55 -15.34
CA ASP A 192 4.72 5.10 -16.72
C ASP A 192 4.81 3.56 -16.73
N ILE A 193 3.65 2.89 -16.61
CA ILE A 193 3.54 1.43 -16.50
C ILE A 193 4.34 0.71 -17.60
N PRO A 194 4.19 1.04 -18.91
CA PRO A 194 4.95 0.40 -19.97
C PRO A 194 6.46 0.51 -19.81
N LEU A 195 6.97 1.70 -19.48
CA LEU A 195 8.40 1.93 -19.26
C LEU A 195 8.89 1.17 -18.03
N HIS A 196 8.16 1.26 -16.91
CA HIS A 196 8.56 0.62 -15.66
C HIS A 196 8.61 -0.90 -15.80
N ALA A 197 7.65 -1.49 -16.53
CA ALA A 197 7.58 -2.93 -16.79
C ALA A 197 8.80 -3.50 -17.51
N GLN A 198 9.60 -2.68 -18.21
CA GLN A 198 10.84 -3.13 -18.84
C GLN A 198 11.90 -3.59 -17.81
N SER A 199 11.85 -3.05 -16.58
CA SER A 199 12.78 -3.41 -15.50
C SER A 199 12.39 -4.68 -14.72
N MET A 200 11.21 -5.25 -15.02
CA MET A 200 10.71 -6.46 -14.35
C MET A 200 11.69 -7.62 -14.55
N GLY A 201 12.11 -8.24 -13.45
CA GLY A 201 12.95 -9.44 -13.47
C GLY A 201 14.43 -9.22 -13.77
N GLN A 202 14.90 -7.97 -13.85
CA GLN A 202 16.26 -7.65 -14.31
C GLN A 202 17.38 -8.36 -13.53
N THR A 203 17.15 -8.66 -12.24
CA THR A 203 18.06 -9.40 -11.37
C THR A 203 17.64 -10.87 -11.20
N ARG A 204 16.37 -11.11 -10.86
CA ARG A 204 15.89 -12.45 -10.44
C ARG A 204 15.67 -13.43 -11.59
N PHE A 205 15.23 -12.95 -12.75
CA PHE A 205 14.94 -13.78 -13.92
C PHE A 205 15.29 -13.02 -15.21
N PRO A 206 16.59 -12.72 -15.44
CA PRO A 206 17.02 -11.94 -16.59
C PRO A 206 16.59 -12.62 -17.89
N GLY A 207 16.03 -11.84 -18.82
CA GLY A 207 15.47 -12.34 -20.08
C GLY A 207 14.05 -12.92 -19.96
N GLY A 208 13.46 -12.99 -18.76
CA GLY A 208 12.11 -13.53 -18.56
C GLY A 208 11.03 -12.79 -19.36
N ASN A 209 11.15 -11.47 -19.52
CA ASN A 209 10.20 -10.67 -20.32
C ASN A 209 10.18 -11.12 -21.79
N GLU A 210 11.33 -11.51 -22.35
CA GLU A 210 11.40 -12.01 -23.73
C GLU A 210 10.79 -13.41 -23.86
N VAL A 211 10.91 -14.25 -22.83
CA VAL A 211 10.23 -15.55 -22.78
C VAL A 211 8.72 -15.36 -22.77
N ILE A 212 8.20 -14.46 -21.92
CA ILE A 212 6.77 -14.12 -21.87
C ILE A 212 6.29 -13.61 -23.22
N LYS A 213 7.04 -12.69 -23.84
CA LYS A 213 6.72 -12.14 -25.17
C LYS A 213 6.69 -13.23 -26.25
N LYS A 214 7.64 -14.18 -26.24
CA LYS A 214 7.65 -15.31 -27.16
C LYS A 214 6.41 -16.19 -26.99
N ILE A 215 6.05 -16.53 -25.76
CA ILE A 215 4.83 -17.32 -25.48
C ILE A 215 3.58 -16.60 -26.02
N ARG A 216 3.48 -15.28 -25.85
CA ARG A 216 2.37 -14.50 -26.38
C ARG A 216 2.36 -14.45 -27.91
N ALA A 217 3.52 -14.35 -28.54
CA ALA A 217 3.64 -14.39 -30.00
C ALA A 217 3.20 -15.73 -30.61
N GLU A 218 3.27 -16.83 -29.84
CA GLU A 218 2.73 -18.15 -30.20
C GLU A 218 1.19 -18.23 -30.04
N GLY A 219 0.53 -17.16 -29.60
CA GLY A 219 -0.93 -17.09 -29.42
C GLY A 219 -1.44 -17.59 -28.07
N HIS A 220 -0.55 -17.87 -27.12
CA HIS A 220 -0.93 -18.33 -25.79
C HIS A 220 -1.08 -17.18 -24.79
N ARG A 221 -2.06 -17.32 -23.88
CA ARG A 221 -2.08 -16.55 -22.63
C ARG A 221 -1.07 -17.13 -21.64
N VAL A 222 -0.48 -16.28 -20.82
CA VAL A 222 0.61 -16.65 -19.90
C VAL A 222 0.08 -16.77 -18.47
N ALA A 223 0.45 -17.85 -17.78
CA ALA A 223 0.36 -17.95 -16.34
C ALA A 223 1.73 -17.66 -15.72
N PHE A 224 1.83 -16.66 -14.85
CA PHE A 224 3.02 -16.49 -14.01
C PHE A 224 2.95 -17.48 -12.85
N VAL A 225 4.00 -18.28 -12.65
CA VAL A 225 4.04 -19.33 -11.63
C VAL A 225 5.26 -19.13 -10.73
N GLY A 226 5.10 -19.22 -9.41
CA GLY A 226 6.22 -19.16 -8.46
C GLY A 226 5.96 -19.90 -7.15
N ASP A 227 7.02 -20.26 -6.43
CA ASP A 227 6.87 -20.99 -5.15
C ASP A 227 6.31 -20.05 -4.07
N VAL A 228 6.90 -18.86 -3.92
CA VAL A 228 6.43 -17.78 -3.03
C VAL A 228 6.39 -16.47 -3.81
N VAL A 229 5.23 -15.84 -3.93
CA VAL A 229 5.04 -14.67 -4.82
C VAL A 229 4.59 -13.43 -4.05
N GLY A 230 5.26 -12.31 -4.32
CA GLY A 230 4.78 -10.97 -3.96
C GLY A 230 5.11 -10.52 -2.54
N THR A 231 6.12 -11.10 -1.89
CA THR A 231 6.57 -10.66 -0.56
C THR A 231 7.18 -9.25 -0.60
N GLY A 232 7.19 -8.58 0.55
CA GLY A 232 7.86 -7.30 0.74
C GLY A 232 6.96 -6.06 0.68
N SER A 233 7.18 -5.19 -0.30
CA SER A 233 6.56 -3.85 -0.38
C SER A 233 5.16 -3.90 -0.99
N SER A 234 4.26 -3.03 -0.56
CA SER A 234 2.90 -2.89 -1.13
C SER A 234 2.86 -2.20 -2.51
N ARG A 235 4.00 -2.05 -3.19
CA ARG A 235 4.09 -1.27 -4.44
C ARG A 235 3.22 -1.88 -5.55
N LYS A 236 2.14 -1.17 -5.92
CA LYS A 236 1.24 -1.60 -7.00
C LYS A 236 1.96 -1.78 -8.35
N SER A 237 3.08 -1.08 -8.55
CA SER A 237 3.93 -1.21 -9.73
C SER A 237 4.40 -2.64 -9.99
N ALA A 238 4.59 -3.48 -8.97
CA ALA A 238 4.91 -4.89 -9.16
C ALA A 238 3.79 -5.62 -9.92
N CYS A 239 2.53 -5.44 -9.48
CA CYS A 239 1.37 -5.98 -10.17
C CYS A 239 1.17 -5.33 -11.54
N ASN A 240 1.33 -4.00 -11.66
CA ASN A 240 1.18 -3.31 -12.94
C ASN A 240 2.19 -3.84 -13.98
N SER A 241 3.45 -4.04 -13.61
CA SER A 241 4.47 -4.60 -14.50
C SER A 241 4.15 -6.03 -14.92
N LEU A 242 3.67 -6.86 -14.00
CA LEU A 242 3.25 -8.21 -14.32
C LEU A 242 2.04 -8.20 -15.28
N MET A 243 0.98 -7.47 -14.94
CA MET A 243 -0.22 -7.31 -15.78
C MET A 243 0.12 -6.72 -17.15
N TRP A 244 1.11 -5.83 -17.24
CA TRP A 244 1.57 -5.29 -18.51
C TRP A 244 2.05 -6.41 -19.46
N HIS A 245 2.83 -7.34 -18.93
CA HIS A 245 3.41 -8.44 -19.70
C HIS A 245 2.45 -9.60 -19.95
N ILE A 246 1.60 -9.98 -18.98
CA ILE A 246 0.76 -11.18 -19.07
C ILE A 246 -0.75 -10.90 -19.23
N GLY A 247 -1.18 -9.67 -19.03
CA GLY A 247 -2.59 -9.27 -19.07
C GLY A 247 -3.07 -8.80 -20.45
N GLU A 248 -4.31 -8.32 -20.46
CA GLU A 248 -5.03 -7.81 -21.63
C GLU A 248 -5.30 -6.32 -21.50
N ASP A 249 -5.40 -5.63 -22.64
CA ASP A 249 -5.70 -4.20 -22.72
C ASP A 249 -7.11 -3.91 -22.17
N ILE A 250 -7.25 -2.76 -21.51
CA ILE A 250 -8.52 -2.26 -21.01
C ILE A 250 -9.09 -1.30 -22.06
N PRO A 251 -10.28 -1.56 -22.64
CA PRO A 251 -10.86 -0.66 -23.63
C PRO A 251 -10.92 0.78 -23.13
N PHE A 252 -10.48 1.73 -23.97
CA PHE A 252 -10.49 3.17 -23.72
C PHE A 252 -9.62 3.67 -22.55
N VAL A 253 -8.84 2.80 -21.91
CA VAL A 253 -7.91 3.17 -20.85
C VAL A 253 -6.48 2.98 -21.35
N PRO A 254 -5.74 4.06 -21.65
CA PRO A 254 -4.39 3.94 -22.19
C PRO A 254 -3.42 3.35 -21.16
N ASN A 255 -2.50 2.52 -21.66
CA ASN A 255 -1.28 2.10 -20.95
C ASN A 255 -1.51 1.35 -19.63
N LYS A 256 -2.66 0.69 -19.46
CA LYS A 256 -3.00 -0.16 -18.31
C LYS A 256 -3.62 -1.47 -18.80
N ARG A 257 -3.31 -2.57 -18.11
CA ARG A 257 -3.76 -3.93 -18.44
C ARG A 257 -4.33 -4.64 -17.22
N ARG A 258 -5.15 -5.66 -17.46
CA ARG A 258 -5.79 -6.51 -16.43
C ARG A 258 -5.85 -7.98 -16.85
N ALA A 259 -6.56 -8.83 -16.13
CA ALA A 259 -6.85 -10.23 -16.50
C ALA A 259 -5.63 -11.16 -16.63
N GLY A 260 -4.50 -10.80 -16.03
CA GLY A 260 -3.35 -11.70 -15.88
C GLY A 260 -3.62 -12.79 -14.85
N VAL A 261 -3.01 -13.97 -15.02
CA VAL A 261 -3.15 -15.13 -14.11
C VAL A 261 -1.85 -15.35 -13.35
N VAL A 262 -1.95 -15.43 -12.02
CA VAL A 262 -0.82 -15.64 -11.11
C VAL A 262 -1.10 -16.89 -10.28
N ILE A 263 -0.20 -17.88 -10.32
CA ILE A 263 -0.31 -19.12 -9.54
C ILE A 263 0.87 -19.20 -8.59
N GLY A 264 0.60 -19.32 -7.30
CA GLY A 264 1.63 -19.42 -6.27
C GLY A 264 1.43 -20.62 -5.37
N GLY A 265 2.52 -21.26 -4.94
CA GLY A 265 2.47 -22.15 -3.77
C GLY A 265 2.05 -21.36 -2.52
N LEU A 266 2.58 -20.15 -2.39
CA LEU A 266 2.15 -19.12 -1.44
C LEU A 266 2.15 -17.76 -2.14
N ILE A 267 1.10 -16.96 -1.92
CA ILE A 267 1.03 -15.56 -2.38
C ILE A 267 0.90 -14.66 -1.16
N ALA A 268 1.73 -13.63 -1.07
CA ALA A 268 1.66 -12.68 0.04
C ALA A 268 0.32 -11.91 -0.01
N PRO A 269 -0.37 -11.70 1.14
CA PRO A 269 -1.74 -11.17 1.18
C PRO A 269 -1.93 -9.83 0.46
N ILE A 270 -1.00 -8.89 0.64
CA ILE A 270 -1.08 -7.57 -0.02
C ILE A 270 -1.01 -7.72 -1.54
N PHE A 271 -0.14 -8.61 -2.03
CA PHE A 271 0.01 -8.85 -3.46
C PHE A 271 -1.21 -9.58 -4.03
N PHE A 272 -1.73 -10.58 -3.31
CA PHE A 272 -2.99 -11.26 -3.64
C PHE A 272 -4.11 -10.24 -3.87
N ASN A 273 -4.34 -9.37 -2.88
CA ASN A 273 -5.34 -8.31 -2.93
C ASN A 273 -5.10 -7.35 -4.10
N THR A 274 -3.83 -7.02 -4.38
CA THR A 274 -3.51 -6.11 -5.49
C THR A 274 -3.82 -6.73 -6.85
N VAL A 275 -3.64 -8.05 -7.01
CA VAL A 275 -3.95 -8.78 -8.25
C VAL A 275 -5.46 -8.85 -8.48
N GLU A 276 -6.24 -9.24 -7.47
CA GLU A 276 -7.72 -9.29 -7.59
C GLU A 276 -8.33 -7.88 -7.78
N ASP A 277 -7.82 -6.86 -7.09
CA ASP A 277 -8.28 -5.47 -7.25
C ASP A 277 -7.98 -4.94 -8.66
N SER A 278 -6.90 -5.42 -9.28
CA SER A 278 -6.53 -5.06 -10.66
C SER A 278 -7.26 -5.89 -11.72
N GLY A 279 -8.20 -6.76 -11.33
CA GLY A 279 -8.94 -7.63 -12.24
C GLY A 279 -8.11 -8.79 -12.80
N GLY A 280 -7.02 -9.17 -12.13
CA GLY A 280 -6.28 -10.39 -12.37
C GLY A 280 -6.88 -11.59 -11.62
N LEU A 281 -6.25 -12.75 -11.76
CA LEU A 281 -6.66 -14.00 -11.11
C LEU A 281 -5.48 -14.58 -10.30
N PRO A 282 -5.39 -14.29 -8.99
CA PRO A 282 -4.43 -14.91 -8.10
C PRO A 282 -4.96 -16.26 -7.60
N LEU A 283 -4.18 -17.33 -7.76
CA LEU A 283 -4.58 -18.70 -7.45
C LEU A 283 -3.52 -19.39 -6.59
N LEU A 284 -3.96 -20.09 -5.55
CA LEU A 284 -3.10 -20.93 -4.73
C LEU A 284 -3.18 -22.38 -5.22
N ALA A 285 -2.03 -22.98 -5.51
CA ALA A 285 -1.93 -24.37 -5.95
C ALA A 285 -0.53 -24.91 -5.69
N ASP A 286 -0.37 -26.23 -5.62
CA ASP A 286 0.96 -26.85 -5.67
C ASP A 286 1.55 -26.61 -7.07
N VAL A 287 2.68 -25.92 -7.12
CA VAL A 287 3.39 -25.53 -8.36
C VAL A 287 4.60 -26.40 -8.67
N THR A 288 4.92 -27.38 -7.82
CA THR A 288 6.17 -28.17 -7.93
C THR A 288 6.29 -28.93 -9.25
N GLY A 289 5.16 -29.44 -9.77
CA GLY A 289 5.08 -30.16 -11.04
C GLY A 289 5.12 -29.29 -12.30
N MET A 290 5.09 -27.96 -12.18
CA MET A 290 5.02 -27.04 -13.32
C MET A 290 6.41 -26.53 -13.73
N LYS A 291 6.61 -26.29 -15.03
CA LYS A 291 7.83 -25.73 -15.63
C LYS A 291 7.52 -24.70 -16.70
N THR A 292 8.45 -23.79 -16.94
CA THR A 292 8.34 -22.80 -18.04
C THR A 292 8.17 -23.51 -19.38
N GLY A 293 7.13 -23.14 -20.11
CA GLY A 293 6.78 -23.72 -21.40
C GLY A 293 5.67 -24.77 -21.36
N ASP A 294 5.31 -25.28 -20.17
CA ASP A 294 4.21 -26.23 -20.02
C ASP A 294 2.88 -25.59 -20.43
N VAL A 295 2.04 -26.36 -21.12
CA VAL A 295 0.65 -25.99 -21.38
C VAL A 295 -0.21 -26.60 -20.29
N ILE A 296 -0.96 -25.77 -19.58
CA ILE A 296 -1.85 -26.19 -18.50
C ILE A 296 -3.29 -25.77 -18.79
N THR A 297 -4.24 -26.54 -18.26
CA THR A 297 -5.65 -26.19 -18.24
C THR A 297 -6.11 -26.00 -16.80
N LEU A 298 -6.56 -24.80 -16.47
CA LEU A 298 -7.29 -24.53 -15.22
C LEU A 298 -8.73 -25.01 -15.42
N ASP A 299 -9.10 -26.13 -14.81
CA ASP A 299 -10.46 -26.70 -14.86
C ASP A 299 -11.22 -26.30 -13.60
N PHE A 300 -11.86 -25.13 -13.64
CA PHE A 300 -12.53 -24.53 -12.48
C PHE A 300 -13.78 -25.29 -12.05
N ALA A 301 -14.39 -26.06 -12.95
CA ALA A 301 -15.52 -26.92 -12.63
C ALA A 301 -15.07 -28.16 -11.85
N ALA A 302 -13.93 -28.75 -12.24
CA ALA A 302 -13.36 -29.90 -11.54
C ALA A 302 -12.49 -29.52 -10.33
N GLY A 303 -12.11 -28.24 -10.18
CA GLY A 303 -11.25 -27.79 -9.08
C GLY A 303 -9.81 -28.30 -9.20
N VAL A 304 -9.30 -28.44 -10.43
CA VAL A 304 -7.97 -29.01 -10.69
C VAL A 304 -7.23 -28.27 -11.79
N ILE A 305 -5.90 -28.37 -11.76
CA ILE A 305 -5.01 -27.98 -12.84
C ILE A 305 -4.59 -29.24 -13.58
N ARG A 306 -4.76 -29.24 -14.90
CA ARG A 306 -4.40 -30.35 -15.78
C ARG A 306 -3.18 -30.02 -16.62
N GLY A 307 -2.32 -31.00 -16.86
CA GLY A 307 -1.23 -30.92 -17.83
C GLY A 307 -1.71 -31.06 -19.27
N ALA A 308 -0.78 -31.02 -20.21
CA ALA A 308 -1.08 -31.04 -21.65
C ALA A 308 -1.72 -32.37 -22.11
N ALA A 309 -1.46 -33.49 -21.41
CA ALA A 309 -2.08 -34.78 -21.71
C ALA A 309 -3.43 -34.98 -20.96
N GLY A 310 -3.89 -33.97 -20.21
CA GLY A 310 -5.17 -33.99 -19.48
C GLY A 310 -5.10 -34.61 -18.08
N GLU A 311 -3.93 -35.08 -17.66
CA GLU A 311 -3.64 -35.59 -16.33
C GLU A 311 -3.77 -34.48 -15.27
N GLU A 312 -4.27 -34.82 -14.09
CA GLU A 312 -4.30 -33.90 -12.94
C GLU A 312 -2.90 -33.74 -12.38
N ILE A 313 -2.40 -32.50 -12.34
CA ILE A 313 -1.06 -32.18 -11.81
C ILE A 313 -1.13 -31.42 -10.49
N SER A 314 -2.25 -30.78 -10.17
CA SER A 314 -2.44 -30.04 -8.93
C SER A 314 -3.92 -29.80 -8.64
N LYS A 315 -4.28 -29.66 -7.36
CA LYS A 315 -5.60 -29.18 -6.97
C LYS A 315 -5.66 -27.66 -7.12
N LEU A 316 -6.83 -27.15 -7.47
CA LEU A 316 -7.09 -25.74 -7.61
C LEU A 316 -8.17 -25.31 -6.63
N GLU A 317 -7.83 -24.36 -5.75
CA GLU A 317 -8.80 -23.74 -4.86
C GLU A 317 -9.13 -22.33 -5.34
N ILE A 318 -10.42 -21.97 -5.34
CA ILE A 318 -10.89 -20.61 -5.61
C ILE A 318 -11.34 -19.99 -4.29
N LYS A 319 -10.52 -19.08 -3.77
CA LYS A 319 -10.82 -18.25 -2.60
C LYS A 319 -10.41 -16.81 -2.91
N PRO A 320 -11.18 -15.81 -2.46
CA PRO A 320 -12.50 -15.92 -1.82
C PRO A 320 -13.57 -16.45 -2.79
N ALA A 321 -14.75 -16.81 -2.28
CA ALA A 321 -15.85 -17.33 -3.10
C ALA A 321 -16.30 -16.34 -4.20
N THR A 322 -16.14 -15.04 -3.93
CA THR A 322 -16.46 -13.93 -4.83
C THR A 322 -15.47 -13.75 -5.96
N LEU A 323 -14.32 -14.42 -5.96
CA LEU A 323 -13.23 -14.19 -6.93
C LEU A 323 -13.70 -14.29 -8.40
N LYS A 324 -14.68 -15.15 -8.69
CA LYS A 324 -15.28 -15.27 -10.04
C LYS A 324 -16.03 -14.00 -10.46
N ASP A 325 -16.81 -13.44 -9.55
CA ASP A 325 -17.55 -12.19 -9.77
C ASP A 325 -16.60 -11.01 -9.88
N GLU A 326 -15.55 -11.00 -9.05
CA GLU A 326 -14.52 -9.96 -9.07
C GLU A 326 -13.81 -9.94 -10.42
N PHE A 327 -13.38 -11.10 -10.91
CA PHE A 327 -12.78 -11.23 -12.23
C PHE A 327 -13.74 -10.80 -13.34
N ARG A 328 -15.01 -11.22 -13.29
CA ARG A 328 -16.04 -10.82 -14.26
C ARG A 328 -16.26 -9.31 -14.26
N ALA A 329 -16.36 -8.67 -13.10
CA ALA A 329 -16.50 -7.22 -12.96
C ALA A 329 -15.27 -6.44 -13.45
N GLY A 330 -14.14 -7.12 -13.62
CA GLY A 330 -12.87 -6.52 -14.02
C GLY A 330 -12.04 -6.00 -12.85
N GLY A 331 -12.30 -6.51 -11.64
CA GLY A 331 -11.63 -6.18 -10.40
C GLY A 331 -12.60 -6.18 -9.21
N ARG A 332 -12.11 -6.55 -8.03
CA ARG A 332 -12.90 -6.54 -6.78
C ARG A 332 -13.48 -5.17 -6.46
N LEU A 333 -12.70 -4.10 -6.64
CA LEU A 333 -13.16 -2.72 -6.38
C LEU A 333 -14.35 -2.34 -7.27
N SER A 334 -14.30 -2.69 -8.55
CA SER A 334 -15.41 -2.44 -9.49
C SER A 334 -16.65 -3.25 -9.14
N LEU A 335 -16.47 -4.51 -8.68
CA LEU A 335 -17.58 -5.33 -8.21
C LEU A 335 -18.30 -4.67 -7.05
N ILE A 336 -17.56 -4.20 -6.04
CA ILE A 336 -18.15 -3.65 -4.81
C ILE A 336 -18.93 -2.37 -5.08
N ILE A 337 -18.37 -1.45 -5.88
CA ILE A 337 -19.07 -0.22 -6.26
C ILE A 337 -20.34 -0.54 -7.05
N GLY A 338 -20.25 -1.45 -8.02
CA GLY A 338 -21.40 -1.86 -8.82
C GLY A 338 -22.48 -2.60 -8.00
N ARG A 339 -22.08 -3.45 -7.04
CA ARG A 339 -23.01 -4.11 -6.10
C ARG A 339 -23.76 -3.10 -5.25
N GLN A 340 -23.06 -2.10 -4.70
CA GLN A 340 -23.69 -1.03 -3.92
C GLN A 340 -24.64 -0.19 -4.78
N LEU A 341 -24.27 0.13 -6.02
CA LEU A 341 -25.17 0.80 -6.97
C LEU A 341 -26.43 -0.03 -7.24
N THR A 342 -26.27 -1.32 -7.53
CA THR A 342 -27.40 -2.24 -7.72
C THR A 342 -28.28 -2.32 -6.48
N ALA A 343 -27.70 -2.42 -5.28
CA ALA A 343 -28.46 -2.45 -4.03
C ALA A 343 -29.27 -1.17 -3.81
N LYS A 344 -28.67 0.02 -4.00
CA LYS A 344 -29.36 1.30 -3.92
C LYS A 344 -30.48 1.43 -4.96
N ALA A 345 -30.24 1.02 -6.19
CA ALA A 345 -31.24 1.05 -7.25
C ALA A 345 -32.45 0.14 -6.92
N ARG A 346 -32.19 -1.06 -6.40
CA ARG A 346 -33.23 -1.98 -5.95
C ARG A 346 -34.04 -1.43 -4.79
N GLN A 347 -33.37 -0.84 -3.80
CA GLN A 347 -34.03 -0.15 -2.70
C GLN A 347 -34.94 0.98 -3.19
N ALA A 348 -34.47 1.82 -4.11
CA ALA A 348 -35.26 2.91 -4.70
C ALA A 348 -36.49 2.41 -5.48
N LEU A 349 -36.42 1.20 -6.06
CA LEU A 349 -37.52 0.54 -6.76
C LEU A 349 -38.40 -0.34 -5.86
N GLY A 350 -38.12 -0.41 -4.55
CA GLY A 350 -38.86 -1.28 -3.62
C GLY A 350 -38.66 -2.78 -3.86
N LEU A 351 -37.52 -3.17 -4.46
CA LEU A 351 -37.15 -4.56 -4.72
C LEU A 351 -36.32 -5.13 -3.56
N GLY A 352 -36.43 -6.43 -3.31
CA GLY A 352 -35.55 -7.14 -2.37
C GLY A 352 -34.11 -7.27 -2.86
N GLU A 353 -33.24 -7.97 -2.12
CA GLU A 353 -31.84 -8.16 -2.52
C GLU A 353 -31.66 -8.82 -3.90
N ALA A 354 -30.54 -8.54 -4.55
CA ALA A 354 -30.20 -9.12 -5.84
C ALA A 354 -29.67 -10.54 -5.69
N ALA A 355 -30.30 -11.51 -6.36
CA ALA A 355 -29.85 -12.91 -6.39
C ALA A 355 -28.79 -13.19 -7.49
N LEU A 356 -28.18 -12.15 -8.07
CA LEU A 356 -27.26 -12.28 -9.23
C LEU A 356 -25.77 -12.29 -8.86
N PHE A 357 -25.42 -11.93 -7.61
CA PHE A 357 -24.05 -11.97 -7.11
C PHE A 357 -23.86 -13.17 -6.19
N THR A 358 -22.64 -13.68 -6.14
CA THR A 358 -22.24 -14.74 -5.20
C THR A 358 -22.55 -14.29 -3.78
N THR A 359 -23.32 -15.11 -3.07
CA THR A 359 -23.63 -14.89 -1.66
C THR A 359 -22.45 -15.38 -0.82
N VAL A 360 -22.03 -14.57 0.15
CA VAL A 360 -20.97 -14.94 1.09
C VAL A 360 -21.62 -15.42 2.38
N GLU A 361 -21.36 -16.68 2.74
CA GLU A 361 -21.78 -17.21 4.04
C GLU A 361 -20.73 -16.88 5.09
N ASN A 362 -21.02 -15.88 5.92
CA ASN A 362 -20.14 -15.48 7.00
C ASN A 362 -20.24 -16.46 8.19
N PRO A 363 -19.11 -16.81 8.84
CA PRO A 363 -19.11 -17.66 10.02
C PRO A 363 -19.88 -17.02 11.18
N ARG A 364 -20.44 -17.86 12.05
CA ARG A 364 -21.16 -17.46 13.26
C ARG A 364 -20.37 -17.89 14.51
N PRO A 365 -20.42 -17.11 15.60
CA PRO A 365 -19.71 -17.46 16.83
C PRO A 365 -20.29 -18.74 17.42
N LYS A 366 -19.41 -19.61 17.91
CA LYS A 366 -19.82 -20.77 18.72
C LYS A 366 -20.38 -20.29 20.06
N GLN A 367 -21.19 -21.11 20.71
CA GLN A 367 -21.71 -20.79 22.04
C GLN A 367 -20.56 -20.53 23.03
N GLY A 368 -20.52 -19.32 23.63
CA GLY A 368 -19.49 -18.93 24.60
C GLY A 368 -18.14 -18.50 23.99
N GLN A 369 -18.01 -18.48 22.66
CA GLN A 369 -16.80 -17.96 21.99
C GLN A 369 -16.75 -16.43 22.12
N GLY A 370 -15.60 -15.92 22.55
CA GLY A 370 -15.32 -14.49 22.58
C GLY A 370 -14.58 -14.00 21.33
N TYR A 371 -14.40 -12.69 21.23
CA TYR A 371 -13.66 -12.03 20.16
C TYR A 371 -12.27 -11.58 20.62
N THR A 372 -11.30 -11.71 19.73
CA THR A 372 -9.96 -11.15 19.94
C THR A 372 -9.99 -9.61 19.89
N LEU A 373 -8.89 -8.94 20.24
CA LEU A 373 -8.84 -7.48 20.21
C LEU A 373 -9.03 -6.95 18.79
N ALA A 374 -8.34 -7.56 17.81
CA ALA A 374 -8.47 -7.18 16.41
C ALA A 374 -9.90 -7.37 15.90
N GLN A 375 -10.53 -8.49 16.25
CA GLN A 375 -11.90 -8.81 15.84
C GLN A 375 -12.91 -7.79 16.38
N LYS A 376 -12.74 -7.31 17.61
CA LYS A 376 -13.60 -6.26 18.18
C LYS A 376 -13.37 -4.89 17.56
N ILE A 377 -12.11 -4.51 17.30
CA ILE A 377 -11.81 -3.22 16.66
C ILE A 377 -12.42 -3.18 15.24
N VAL A 378 -12.25 -4.25 14.47
CA VAL A 378 -12.87 -4.38 13.14
C VAL A 378 -14.39 -4.44 13.26
N GLY A 379 -14.93 -5.15 14.26
CA GLY A 379 -16.38 -5.18 14.57
C GLY A 379 -16.96 -3.80 14.78
N ARG A 380 -16.33 -2.99 15.64
CA ARG A 380 -16.74 -1.60 15.89
C ARG A 380 -16.78 -0.78 14.60
N ALA A 381 -15.76 -0.92 13.75
CA ALA A 381 -15.72 -0.23 12.45
C ALA A 381 -16.79 -0.70 11.46
N CYS A 382 -17.38 -1.89 11.68
CA CYS A 382 -18.50 -2.43 10.91
C CYS A 382 -19.86 -2.25 11.60
N GLY A 383 -19.92 -1.66 12.80
CA GLY A 383 -21.15 -1.51 13.59
C GLY A 383 -21.66 -2.79 14.27
N VAL A 384 -20.79 -3.78 14.50
CA VAL A 384 -21.11 -5.05 15.20
C VAL A 384 -20.15 -5.29 16.38
N GLU A 385 -20.43 -6.27 17.24
CA GLU A 385 -19.60 -6.55 18.42
C GLU A 385 -18.20 -7.07 18.06
N GLY A 386 -18.10 -7.92 17.03
CA GLY A 386 -16.85 -8.47 16.54
C GLY A 386 -17.00 -9.18 15.20
N VAL A 387 -15.90 -9.31 14.46
CA VAL A 387 -15.86 -9.98 13.15
C VAL A 387 -15.02 -11.26 13.26
N LEU A 388 -15.57 -12.42 12.91
CA LEU A 388 -14.83 -13.68 12.98
C LEU A 388 -13.91 -13.87 11.77
N PRO A 389 -12.83 -14.67 11.89
CA PRO A 389 -11.98 -15.01 10.76
C PRO A 389 -12.77 -15.67 9.62
N GLY A 390 -12.53 -15.24 8.38
CA GLY A 390 -13.25 -15.68 7.18
C GLY A 390 -14.52 -14.89 6.88
N THR A 391 -14.94 -13.97 7.74
CA THR A 391 -16.04 -13.04 7.45
C THR A 391 -15.58 -11.98 6.43
N ALA A 392 -16.30 -11.84 5.33
CA ALA A 392 -16.19 -10.69 4.44
C ALA A 392 -16.89 -9.49 5.08
N CYS A 393 -16.17 -8.39 5.28
CA CYS A 393 -16.65 -7.18 5.94
C CYS A 393 -16.11 -5.90 5.27
N GLU A 394 -16.71 -4.77 5.63
CA GLU A 394 -16.42 -3.46 5.04
C GLU A 394 -16.16 -2.43 6.16
N PRO A 395 -15.07 -2.57 6.96
CA PRO A 395 -14.78 -1.63 8.05
C PRO A 395 -14.65 -0.18 7.55
N HIS A 396 -15.18 0.75 8.33
CA HIS A 396 -14.94 2.18 8.15
C HIS A 396 -13.45 2.52 8.31
N MET A 397 -12.92 3.33 7.38
CA MET A 397 -11.53 3.75 7.33
C MET A 397 -11.37 5.13 7.97
N THR A 398 -11.01 5.15 9.24
CA THR A 398 -10.80 6.41 9.98
C THR A 398 -9.53 7.13 9.54
N THR A 399 -8.44 6.41 9.28
CA THR A 399 -7.15 7.02 8.90
C THR A 399 -6.52 6.29 7.72
N VAL A 400 -6.14 7.06 6.69
CA VAL A 400 -5.48 6.55 5.47
C VAL A 400 -4.14 7.25 5.26
N GLY A 401 -3.07 6.46 5.11
CA GLY A 401 -1.70 6.96 4.85
C GLY A 401 -1.24 6.81 3.41
N SER A 402 -0.48 7.79 2.89
CA SER A 402 0.16 7.76 1.58
C SER A 402 1.57 8.36 1.62
N GLN A 403 2.50 7.80 0.85
CA GLN A 403 3.90 8.24 0.75
C GLN A 403 4.29 8.53 -0.70
N ASP A 404 5.44 9.13 -0.93
CA ASP A 404 5.83 9.78 -2.19
C ASP A 404 6.29 8.84 -3.32
N THR A 405 6.50 7.55 -3.05
CA THR A 405 6.85 6.55 -4.08
C THR A 405 5.69 5.65 -4.51
N THR A 406 4.62 5.61 -3.72
CA THR A 406 3.32 4.99 -4.06
C THR A 406 2.22 6.02 -4.29
N GLY A 407 2.40 7.24 -3.79
CA GLY A 407 1.47 8.37 -3.91
C GLY A 407 1.13 8.75 -5.34
N PRO A 408 2.09 8.82 -6.29
CA PRO A 408 1.78 9.04 -7.70
C PRO A 408 0.82 7.99 -8.27
N MET A 409 1.07 6.70 -8.01
CA MET A 409 0.16 5.63 -8.43
C MET A 409 -1.20 5.74 -7.73
N THR A 410 -1.21 6.06 -6.44
CA THR A 410 -2.46 6.27 -5.67
C THR A 410 -3.27 7.44 -6.24
N ALA A 411 -2.61 8.52 -6.67
CA ALA A 411 -3.26 9.63 -7.34
C ALA A 411 -3.87 9.22 -8.68
N ASP A 412 -3.18 8.38 -9.47
CA ASP A 412 -3.73 7.87 -10.72
C ASP A 412 -4.93 6.93 -10.49
N GLU A 413 -4.87 6.04 -9.50
CA GLU A 413 -6.03 5.21 -9.11
C GLU A 413 -7.21 6.07 -8.58
N LEU A 414 -6.94 7.14 -7.82
CA LEU A 414 -7.98 8.09 -7.37
C LEU A 414 -8.65 8.82 -8.55
N LYS A 415 -7.89 9.13 -9.61
CA LYS A 415 -8.46 9.72 -10.82
C LYS A 415 -9.39 8.74 -11.52
N GLU A 416 -8.94 7.50 -11.72
CA GLU A 416 -9.75 6.45 -12.37
C GLU A 416 -11.02 6.11 -11.57
N LEU A 417 -10.94 6.12 -10.23
CA LEU A 417 -12.10 6.00 -9.34
C LEU A 417 -12.98 7.25 -9.33
N ALA A 418 -12.66 8.29 -10.10
CA ALA A 418 -13.41 9.55 -10.14
C ALA A 418 -13.57 10.23 -8.76
N CYS A 419 -12.56 10.09 -7.88
CA CYS A 419 -12.56 10.69 -6.56
C CYS A 419 -12.30 12.20 -6.63
N LEU A 420 -13.31 13.00 -6.28
CA LEU A 420 -13.20 14.46 -6.14
C LEU A 420 -12.94 14.92 -4.70
N GLU A 421 -13.35 14.12 -3.71
CA GLU A 421 -13.17 14.40 -2.29
C GLU A 421 -13.04 13.08 -1.51
N PHE A 422 -12.15 13.04 -0.52
CA PHE A 422 -12.02 11.86 0.34
C PHE A 422 -13.21 11.71 1.29
N GLN A 423 -13.71 10.49 1.42
CA GLN A 423 -14.76 10.13 2.38
C GLN A 423 -14.19 9.50 3.67
N ALA A 424 -12.92 9.06 3.66
CA ALA A 424 -12.22 8.72 4.90
C ALA A 424 -12.02 9.96 5.78
N ASP A 425 -12.13 9.82 7.11
CA ASP A 425 -12.07 10.97 8.03
C ASP A 425 -10.79 11.80 7.88
N LEU A 426 -9.65 11.09 7.69
CA LEU A 426 -8.32 11.66 7.48
C LEU A 426 -7.54 10.86 6.43
N PHE A 427 -7.06 11.56 5.40
CA PHE A 427 -6.08 11.06 4.44
C PHE A 427 -4.80 11.89 4.55
N MET A 428 -3.64 11.26 4.75
CA MET A 428 -2.35 11.95 4.89
C MET A 428 -1.35 11.56 3.80
N GLN A 429 -0.72 12.53 3.15
CA GLN A 429 0.39 12.35 2.21
C GLN A 429 1.72 12.82 2.82
N SER A 430 2.78 12.03 2.68
CA SER A 430 4.15 12.37 3.10
C SER A 430 5.16 12.46 1.94
N PHE A 431 6.34 13.03 2.19
CA PHE A 431 7.45 13.14 1.22
C PHE A 431 8.77 12.68 1.86
N CYS A 432 8.85 11.40 2.18
CA CYS A 432 9.92 10.85 3.02
C CYS A 432 10.92 9.97 2.26
N HIS A 433 10.52 9.37 1.14
CA HIS A 433 11.36 8.44 0.39
C HIS A 433 12.17 9.11 -0.72
N THR A 434 11.80 10.32 -1.13
CA THR A 434 12.41 11.02 -2.28
C THR A 434 12.95 12.41 -1.94
N ALA A 435 12.76 12.89 -0.72
CA ALA A 435 13.22 14.22 -0.31
C ALA A 435 14.76 14.38 -0.22
N PRO A 436 15.56 13.39 0.21
CA PRO A 436 17.01 13.54 0.33
C PRO A 436 17.76 13.90 -0.95
N TYR A 437 17.51 13.19 -2.06
CA TYR A 437 18.23 13.36 -3.33
C TYR A 437 17.28 13.37 -4.53
N PRO A 438 16.37 14.36 -4.64
CA PRO A 438 15.27 14.33 -5.59
C PRO A 438 15.77 14.37 -7.04
N LYS A 439 15.30 13.43 -7.86
CA LYS A 439 15.47 13.48 -9.32
C LYS A 439 14.43 14.44 -9.92
N SER A 440 14.58 14.82 -11.19
CA SER A 440 13.63 15.73 -11.87
C SER A 440 12.17 15.26 -11.81
N ALA A 441 11.94 13.93 -11.87
CA ALA A 441 10.61 13.34 -11.69
C ALA A 441 10.08 13.52 -10.27
N ASP A 442 10.93 13.36 -9.24
CA ASP A 442 10.56 13.53 -7.84
C ASP A 442 10.19 14.99 -7.56
N VAL A 443 10.96 15.95 -8.09
CA VAL A 443 10.64 17.39 -7.98
C VAL A 443 9.27 17.72 -8.59
N LYS A 444 8.90 17.06 -9.70
CA LYS A 444 7.56 17.21 -10.28
C LYS A 444 6.50 16.69 -9.30
N VAL A 445 6.71 15.50 -8.72
CA VAL A 445 5.82 14.92 -7.71
C VAL A 445 5.67 15.83 -6.49
N HIS A 446 6.76 16.42 -5.99
CA HIS A 446 6.74 17.35 -4.85
C HIS A 446 5.91 18.61 -5.13
N LYS A 447 5.79 19.03 -6.40
CA LYS A 447 4.99 20.18 -6.82
C LYS A 447 3.53 19.83 -7.10
N THR A 448 3.25 18.65 -7.64
CA THR A 448 1.90 18.31 -8.14
C THR A 448 1.08 17.46 -7.16
N LEU A 449 1.71 16.64 -6.33
CA LEU A 449 1.00 15.74 -5.43
C LEU A 449 0.35 16.46 -4.23
N PRO A 450 1.00 17.44 -3.56
CA PRO A 450 0.34 18.20 -2.48
C PRO A 450 -0.98 18.87 -2.91
N PRO A 451 -1.05 19.69 -3.98
CA PRO A 451 -2.31 20.32 -4.37
C PRO A 451 -3.37 19.28 -4.79
N PHE A 452 -2.97 18.14 -5.36
CA PHE A 452 -3.90 17.07 -5.71
C PHE A 452 -4.58 16.47 -4.46
N MET A 453 -3.83 16.24 -3.38
CA MET A 453 -4.34 15.70 -2.13
C MET A 453 -5.17 16.75 -1.36
N VAL A 454 -4.71 17.99 -1.33
CA VAL A 454 -5.39 19.11 -0.64
C VAL A 454 -6.71 19.47 -1.32
N ALA A 455 -6.78 19.41 -2.65
CA ALA A 455 -8.04 19.59 -3.39
C ALA A 455 -9.13 18.57 -2.97
N ARG A 456 -8.72 17.45 -2.37
CA ARG A 456 -9.59 16.39 -1.84
C ARG A 456 -9.72 16.44 -0.31
N LYS A 457 -9.33 17.56 0.33
CA LYS A 457 -9.29 17.77 1.78
C LYS A 457 -8.32 16.86 2.56
N GLY A 458 -7.37 16.24 1.87
CA GLY A 458 -6.27 15.48 2.49
C GLY A 458 -5.22 16.39 3.14
N VAL A 459 -4.56 15.89 4.18
CA VAL A 459 -3.43 16.55 4.84
C VAL A 459 -2.15 16.22 4.07
N SER A 460 -1.39 17.23 3.65
CA SER A 460 -0.09 17.03 2.99
C SER A 460 1.04 17.51 3.89
N LEU A 461 1.99 16.62 4.16
CA LEU A 461 3.30 17.00 4.70
C LEU A 461 4.17 17.63 3.61
N ARG A 462 5.36 18.09 4.00
CA ARG A 462 6.34 18.76 3.14
C ARG A 462 7.60 17.90 2.99
N PRO A 463 8.33 17.98 1.86
CA PRO A 463 9.67 17.39 1.76
C PRO A 463 10.57 17.86 2.92
N GLY A 464 11.19 16.92 3.62
CA GLY A 464 12.03 17.19 4.80
C GLY A 464 11.32 17.16 6.16
N ASP A 465 10.00 16.98 6.20
CA ASP A 465 9.28 16.77 7.46
C ASP A 465 9.64 15.42 8.12
N GLY A 466 9.93 14.41 7.29
CA GLY A 466 10.37 13.09 7.72
C GLY A 466 9.40 11.95 7.41
N VAL A 467 9.70 10.80 8.00
CA VAL A 467 9.10 9.49 7.73
C VAL A 467 7.59 9.48 7.96
N ILE A 468 6.84 8.93 7.01
CA ILE A 468 5.37 8.83 7.02
C ILE A 468 4.82 8.42 8.38
N HIS A 469 5.30 7.31 8.94
CA HIS A 469 4.67 6.67 10.10
C HIS A 469 4.90 7.44 11.40
N SER A 470 6.04 8.12 11.53
CA SER A 470 6.33 8.99 12.66
C SER A 470 5.40 10.22 12.74
N TRP A 471 4.76 10.57 11.63
CA TRP A 471 3.70 11.57 11.55
C TRP A 471 2.30 10.95 11.59
N LEU A 472 2.05 9.92 10.78
CA LEU A 472 0.74 9.27 10.66
C LEU A 472 0.26 8.70 12.00
N ASN A 473 1.16 8.07 12.76
CA ASN A 473 0.85 7.53 14.09
C ASN A 473 0.44 8.61 15.10
N ARG A 474 0.77 9.87 14.82
CA ARG A 474 0.30 11.01 15.63
C ARG A 474 -1.03 11.60 15.14
N LEU A 475 -1.64 11.00 14.12
CA LEU A 475 -2.94 11.39 13.56
C LEU A 475 -4.00 10.26 13.65
N VAL A 476 -3.64 9.10 14.22
CA VAL A 476 -4.56 7.97 14.42
C VAL A 476 -5.38 8.13 15.70
N LEU A 477 -6.57 7.53 15.71
CA LEU A 477 -7.41 7.44 16.91
C LEU A 477 -7.35 6.03 17.52
N PRO A 478 -7.43 5.90 18.85
CA PRO A 478 -7.48 4.60 19.51
C PRO A 478 -8.68 3.77 19.06
N ASP A 479 -8.51 2.45 18.95
CA ASP A 479 -9.56 1.49 18.59
C ASP A 479 -10.32 1.79 17.29
N THR A 480 -9.62 2.40 16.33
CA THR A 480 -10.14 2.62 14.97
C THR A 480 -9.36 1.82 13.94
N VAL A 481 -9.96 1.64 12.76
CA VAL A 481 -9.35 0.91 11.63
C VAL A 481 -8.83 1.91 10.60
N GLY A 482 -7.71 1.58 9.97
CA GLY A 482 -7.22 2.31 8.81
C GLY A 482 -6.39 1.48 7.85
N THR A 483 -5.79 2.17 6.88
CA THR A 483 -4.93 1.55 5.86
C THR A 483 -3.86 2.55 5.39
N GLY A 484 -2.95 2.10 4.54
CA GLY A 484 -2.01 2.98 3.88
C GLY A 484 -1.25 2.33 2.74
N GLY A 485 -0.81 3.18 1.81
CA GLY A 485 -0.02 2.83 0.62
C GLY A 485 1.43 2.50 0.95
N ASP A 486 1.67 1.87 2.09
CA ASP A 486 2.97 1.49 2.61
C ASP A 486 2.83 0.28 3.53
N SER A 487 3.63 -0.77 3.32
CA SER A 487 3.54 -2.03 4.07
C SER A 487 3.84 -1.90 5.56
N HIS A 488 4.44 -0.80 5.99
CA HIS A 488 4.76 -0.50 7.40
C HIS A 488 3.70 0.41 8.04
N THR A 489 2.56 0.63 7.37
CA THR A 489 1.39 1.25 7.99
C THR A 489 0.80 0.29 9.03
N ARG A 490 1.36 0.30 10.25
CA ARG A 490 1.06 -0.64 11.35
C ARG A 490 0.73 0.14 12.61
N PHE A 491 -0.50 0.61 12.73
CA PHE A 491 -0.87 1.56 13.78
C PHE A 491 -0.52 1.04 15.18
N PRO A 492 0.13 1.86 16.03
CA PRO A 492 0.44 1.47 17.41
C PRO A 492 -0.79 1.57 18.33
N ILE A 493 -1.82 2.31 17.93
CA ILE A 493 -3.11 2.44 18.62
C ILE A 493 -4.24 2.27 17.59
N GLY A 494 -5.09 1.25 17.79
CA GLY A 494 -6.02 0.76 16.76
C GLY A 494 -5.38 -0.33 15.88
N ILE A 495 -5.88 -0.49 14.65
CA ILE A 495 -5.39 -1.50 13.70
C ILE A 495 -5.36 -0.95 12.29
N SER A 496 -4.37 -1.36 11.50
CA SER A 496 -4.30 -1.03 10.08
C SER A 496 -3.94 -2.22 9.21
N PHE A 497 -4.56 -2.28 8.04
CA PHE A 497 -4.28 -3.27 7.00
C PHE A 497 -3.67 -2.57 5.79
N PRO A 498 -2.33 -2.58 5.62
CA PRO A 498 -1.68 -2.00 4.46
C PRO A 498 -2.16 -2.60 3.15
N ALA A 499 -2.15 -1.78 2.10
CA ALA A 499 -2.60 -2.24 0.79
C ALA A 499 -1.85 -1.56 -0.35
N GLY A 500 -2.07 -2.09 -1.56
CA GLY A 500 -1.63 -1.45 -2.80
C GLY A 500 -2.41 -0.17 -3.10
N SER A 501 -1.86 0.67 -3.97
CA SER A 501 -2.43 1.99 -4.32
C SER A 501 -3.90 1.97 -4.73
N GLY A 502 -4.41 0.89 -5.34
CA GLY A 502 -5.81 0.78 -5.75
C GLY A 502 -6.76 0.72 -4.56
N LEU A 503 -6.53 -0.18 -3.62
CA LEU A 503 -7.35 -0.31 -2.40
C LEU A 503 -7.21 0.91 -1.48
N VAL A 504 -6.03 1.54 -1.45
CA VAL A 504 -5.80 2.79 -0.69
C VAL A 504 -6.57 3.96 -1.30
N ALA A 505 -6.59 4.05 -2.64
CA ALA A 505 -7.41 5.03 -3.34
C ALA A 505 -8.89 4.79 -3.08
N PHE A 506 -9.35 3.53 -3.13
CA PHE A 506 -10.72 3.15 -2.78
C PHE A 506 -11.08 3.54 -1.34
N ALA A 507 -10.24 3.18 -0.37
CA ALA A 507 -10.43 3.49 1.04
C ALA A 507 -10.53 5.00 1.28
N GLY A 508 -9.65 5.79 0.66
CA GLY A 508 -9.74 7.25 0.72
C GLY A 508 -11.02 7.79 0.06
N ALA A 509 -11.37 7.29 -1.12
CA ALA A 509 -12.49 7.78 -1.93
C ALA A 509 -13.87 7.42 -1.38
N LEU A 510 -13.99 6.28 -0.69
CA LEU A 510 -15.28 5.76 -0.22
C LEU A 510 -15.42 5.67 1.30
N GLY A 511 -14.32 5.81 2.05
CA GLY A 511 -14.35 5.83 3.52
C GLY A 511 -14.50 4.46 4.18
N PHE A 512 -14.43 3.37 3.41
CA PHE A 512 -14.42 2.01 3.93
C PHE A 512 -13.47 1.14 3.08
N MET A 513 -13.13 -0.05 3.58
CA MET A 513 -12.24 -0.98 2.88
C MET A 513 -12.79 -2.40 2.90
N PRO A 514 -12.87 -3.09 1.76
CA PRO A 514 -13.17 -4.52 1.69
C PRO A 514 -12.11 -5.34 2.44
N LEU A 515 -12.56 -6.23 3.32
CA LEU A 515 -11.69 -7.06 4.14
C LEU A 515 -12.32 -8.45 4.35
N ASP A 516 -11.60 -9.49 3.93
CA ASP A 516 -11.82 -10.84 4.45
C ASP A 516 -11.04 -10.96 5.77
N MET A 517 -11.76 -11.06 6.88
CA MET A 517 -11.16 -10.98 8.21
C MET A 517 -10.16 -12.12 8.41
N PRO A 518 -8.87 -11.83 8.68
CA PRO A 518 -7.89 -12.88 8.84
C PRO A 518 -7.97 -13.58 10.20
N GLU A 519 -7.41 -14.79 10.26
CA GLU A 519 -7.13 -15.46 11.54
C GLU A 519 -6.11 -14.65 12.36
N SER A 520 -6.07 -14.86 13.68
CA SER A 520 -5.17 -14.14 14.59
C SER A 520 -4.16 -15.08 15.25
N VAL A 521 -2.93 -14.61 15.41
CA VAL A 521 -1.85 -15.28 16.17
C VAL A 521 -1.49 -14.39 17.35
N LEU A 522 -1.58 -14.94 18.55
CA LEU A 522 -1.23 -14.22 19.77
C LEU A 522 0.26 -14.42 20.08
N VAL A 523 1.01 -13.34 20.25
CA VAL A 523 2.34 -13.34 20.86
C VAL A 523 2.21 -12.73 22.24
N ARG A 524 2.50 -13.53 23.27
CA ARG A 524 2.44 -13.08 24.66
C ARG A 524 3.82 -13.07 25.27
N PHE A 525 4.30 -11.88 25.61
CA PHE A 525 5.52 -11.71 26.40
C PHE A 525 5.20 -11.85 27.89
N LYS A 526 6.12 -12.45 28.65
CA LYS A 526 6.04 -12.55 30.11
C LYS A 526 7.36 -12.21 30.78
N GLY A 527 7.30 -11.80 32.04
CA GLY A 527 8.47 -11.42 32.83
C GLY A 527 8.94 -9.99 32.55
N THR A 528 10.21 -9.73 32.83
CA THR A 528 10.85 -8.42 32.64
C THR A 528 12.07 -8.55 31.74
N MET A 529 12.33 -7.55 30.90
CA MET A 529 13.54 -7.54 30.07
C MET A 529 14.81 -7.55 30.93
N ASN A 530 15.79 -8.38 30.55
CA ASN A 530 17.10 -8.38 31.19
C ASN A 530 17.83 -7.05 30.97
N PRO A 531 18.65 -6.57 31.93
CA PRO A 531 19.44 -5.36 31.75
C PRO A 531 20.31 -5.42 30.48
N GLY A 532 20.25 -4.36 29.67
CA GLY A 532 20.98 -4.29 28.41
C GLY A 532 20.22 -4.84 27.20
N ILE A 533 19.11 -5.57 27.39
CA ILE A 533 18.23 -5.99 26.29
C ILE A 533 17.27 -4.86 25.94
N THR A 534 17.06 -4.65 24.64
CA THR A 534 16.26 -3.55 24.10
C THR A 534 14.91 -4.04 23.56
N LEU A 535 13.99 -3.10 23.28
CA LEU A 535 12.72 -3.44 22.63
C LEU A 535 12.92 -4.04 21.23
N ARG A 536 13.97 -3.63 20.52
CA ARG A 536 14.35 -4.21 19.22
C ARG A 536 14.77 -5.69 19.34
N ASP A 537 15.31 -6.10 20.48
CA ASP A 537 15.58 -7.51 20.74
C ASP A 537 14.28 -8.30 20.97
N ALA A 538 13.28 -7.70 21.63
CA ALA A 538 11.95 -8.31 21.77
C ALA A 538 11.23 -8.45 20.41
N VAL A 539 11.40 -7.49 19.50
CA VAL A 539 10.97 -7.61 18.09
C VAL A 539 11.62 -8.84 17.44
N ASN A 540 12.93 -8.96 17.52
CA ASN A 540 13.69 -10.07 16.94
C ASN A 540 13.44 -11.40 17.66
N ALA A 541 12.95 -11.38 18.91
CA ALA A 541 12.58 -12.59 19.64
C ALA A 541 11.40 -13.32 18.99
N ILE A 542 10.47 -12.61 18.36
CA ILE A 542 9.29 -13.22 17.71
C ILE A 542 9.69 -14.26 16.64
N PRO A 543 10.45 -13.90 15.58
CA PRO A 543 10.94 -14.89 14.62
C PRO A 543 11.87 -15.91 15.25
N TYR A 544 12.76 -15.52 16.17
CA TYR A 544 13.70 -16.43 16.81
C TYR A 544 13.00 -17.59 17.54
N PHE A 545 12.02 -17.29 18.39
CA PHE A 545 11.26 -18.32 19.11
C PHE A 545 10.30 -19.08 18.20
N ALA A 546 9.72 -18.44 17.18
CA ALA A 546 8.90 -19.14 16.19
C ALA A 546 9.69 -20.19 15.40
N VAL A 547 10.94 -19.89 15.01
CA VAL A 547 11.84 -20.87 14.37
C VAL A 547 12.19 -21.98 15.35
N LYS A 548 12.55 -21.64 16.59
CA LYS A 548 12.87 -22.62 17.63
C LYS A 548 11.73 -23.61 17.91
N GLN A 549 10.48 -23.17 17.74
CA GLN A 549 9.28 -24.00 17.90
C GLN A 549 8.79 -24.67 16.60
N GLY A 550 9.49 -24.47 15.46
CA GLY A 550 9.11 -25.04 14.17
C GLY A 550 7.87 -24.41 13.51
N LEU A 551 7.45 -23.23 14.00
CA LEU A 551 6.32 -22.44 13.51
C LEU A 551 6.70 -21.49 12.35
N LEU A 552 8.00 -21.26 12.19
CA LEU A 552 8.61 -20.48 11.11
C LEU A 552 9.84 -21.22 10.58
N THR A 553 10.10 -21.18 9.27
CA THR A 553 11.33 -21.69 8.67
C THR A 553 12.04 -20.61 7.85
N VAL A 554 13.38 -20.63 7.87
CA VAL A 554 14.21 -19.73 7.06
C VAL A 554 14.29 -20.21 5.60
N GLU A 555 14.28 -21.53 5.36
CA GLU A 555 14.31 -22.09 4.00
C GLU A 555 13.11 -21.61 3.18
N LYS A 556 13.39 -21.14 1.94
CA LYS A 556 12.38 -20.57 1.05
C LYS A 556 11.48 -21.63 0.42
N LYS A 557 12.05 -22.78 0.06
CA LYS A 557 11.30 -23.92 -0.49
C LYS A 557 10.43 -24.52 0.62
N ASN A 558 9.14 -24.67 0.37
CA ASN A 558 8.16 -25.18 1.35
C ASN A 558 8.14 -24.38 2.67
N LYS A 559 8.37 -23.06 2.59
CA LYS A 559 8.46 -22.17 3.75
C LYS A 559 7.22 -22.29 4.65
N LYS A 560 7.43 -22.58 5.93
CA LYS A 560 6.41 -22.46 6.98
C LYS A 560 6.48 -21.07 7.57
N ASN A 561 5.35 -20.38 7.66
CA ASN A 561 5.24 -19.11 8.35
C ASN A 561 3.87 -18.99 8.99
N LEU A 562 3.80 -19.23 10.30
CA LEU A 562 2.58 -19.13 11.10
C LEU A 562 1.88 -17.76 10.96
N PHE A 563 2.64 -16.69 10.76
CA PHE A 563 2.14 -15.32 10.76
C PHE A 563 1.61 -14.88 9.39
N ASN A 564 1.95 -15.61 8.31
CA ASN A 564 1.60 -15.20 6.95
C ASN A 564 0.08 -15.08 6.79
N GLY A 565 -0.38 -13.88 6.43
CA GLY A 565 -1.81 -13.60 6.26
C GLY A 565 -2.62 -13.59 7.54
N CYS A 566 -2.02 -13.68 8.73
CA CYS A 566 -2.73 -13.55 9.99
C CYS A 566 -2.65 -12.11 10.53
N VAL A 567 -3.53 -11.77 11.47
CA VAL A 567 -3.33 -10.62 12.36
C VAL A 567 -2.40 -11.03 13.50
N LEU A 568 -1.32 -10.28 13.70
CA LEU A 568 -0.43 -10.46 14.85
C LEU A 568 -0.99 -9.66 16.04
N GLU A 569 -1.36 -10.34 17.13
CA GLU A 569 -1.80 -9.67 18.36
C GLU A 569 -0.71 -9.80 19.43
N ILE A 570 -0.38 -8.70 20.11
CA ILE A 570 0.73 -8.66 21.07
C ILE A 570 0.24 -8.26 22.46
N GLU A 571 0.63 -9.05 23.48
CA GLU A 571 0.42 -8.81 24.91
C GLU A 571 1.75 -8.87 25.69
N GLY A 572 1.79 -8.28 26.90
CA GLY A 572 2.96 -8.29 27.79
C GLY A 572 3.85 -7.04 27.71
N PHE A 573 3.37 -5.99 27.04
CA PHE A 573 4.04 -4.69 26.87
C PHE A 573 3.07 -3.50 27.02
N GLU A 574 2.09 -3.63 27.91
CA GLU A 574 0.96 -2.70 28.03
C GLU A 574 1.37 -1.29 28.48
N ASP A 575 2.56 -1.15 29.09
CA ASP A 575 3.11 0.12 29.60
C ASP A 575 3.88 0.95 28.56
N LEU A 576 4.02 0.48 27.32
CA LEU A 576 4.75 1.21 26.28
C LEU A 576 4.02 2.50 25.84
N THR A 577 4.81 3.49 25.41
CA THR A 577 4.29 4.65 24.66
C THR A 577 3.91 4.26 23.22
N GLY A 578 3.13 5.08 22.52
CA GLY A 578 2.78 4.84 21.12
C GLY A 578 3.99 4.70 20.20
N ASP A 579 5.03 5.53 20.39
CA ASP A 579 6.26 5.48 19.59
C ASP A 579 7.08 4.19 19.85
N GLN A 580 7.03 3.64 21.07
CA GLN A 580 7.68 2.35 21.39
C GLN A 580 6.86 1.16 20.89
N ALA A 581 5.54 1.18 21.12
CA ALA A 581 4.63 0.14 20.64
C ALA A 581 4.76 -0.05 19.13
N TYR A 582 5.03 1.05 18.41
CA TYR A 582 5.27 1.01 16.98
C TYR A 582 6.48 0.15 16.58
N GLU A 583 7.54 0.02 17.38
CA GLU A 583 8.67 -0.87 17.05
C GLU A 583 8.20 -2.34 16.90
N LEU A 584 7.22 -2.77 17.69
CA LEU A 584 6.63 -4.10 17.64
C LEU A 584 5.60 -4.23 16.51
N THR A 585 4.73 -3.24 16.34
CA THR A 585 3.70 -3.30 15.28
C THR A 585 4.32 -3.14 13.89
N ASP A 586 5.33 -2.29 13.72
CA ASP A 586 6.01 -2.02 12.44
C ASP A 586 6.61 -3.31 11.86
N ALA A 587 7.38 -4.04 12.67
CA ALA A 587 8.05 -5.28 12.27
C ALA A 587 7.11 -6.45 11.95
N SER A 588 5.80 -6.34 12.24
CA SER A 588 4.80 -7.32 11.79
C SER A 588 4.75 -7.46 10.28
N ALA A 589 5.14 -6.41 9.53
CA ALA A 589 5.24 -6.45 8.08
C ALA A 589 6.21 -7.54 7.60
N GLU A 590 7.35 -7.70 8.25
CA GLU A 590 8.36 -8.71 7.92
C GLU A 590 7.92 -10.12 8.30
N ARG A 591 6.92 -10.27 9.17
CA ARG A 591 6.26 -11.56 9.44
C ARG A 591 5.27 -11.96 8.34
N SER A 592 5.06 -11.12 7.34
CA SER A 592 3.97 -11.24 6.35
C SER A 592 2.58 -11.24 7.01
N ALA A 593 2.46 -10.61 8.18
CA ALA A 593 1.17 -10.42 8.84
C ALA A 593 0.31 -9.42 8.05
N ALA A 594 -0.99 -9.70 7.98
CA ALA A 594 -1.96 -8.82 7.34
C ALA A 594 -2.11 -7.49 8.11
N ALA A 595 -2.13 -7.57 9.44
CA ALA A 595 -2.19 -6.44 10.36
C ALA A 595 -1.54 -6.79 11.70
N CYS A 596 -1.42 -5.80 12.58
CA CYS A 596 -0.96 -5.99 13.95
C CYS A 596 -1.78 -5.13 14.91
N VAL A 597 -1.99 -5.62 16.13
CA VAL A 597 -2.54 -4.85 17.24
C VAL A 597 -1.78 -5.18 18.52
N LEU A 598 -1.62 -4.19 19.39
CA LEU A 598 -0.90 -4.33 20.66
C LEU A 598 -1.80 -3.81 21.78
N ALA A 599 -1.95 -4.61 22.84
CA ALA A 599 -2.70 -4.20 24.03
C ALA A 599 -1.90 -3.16 24.83
N LEU A 600 -2.48 -1.97 25.03
CA LEU A 600 -1.89 -0.87 25.79
C LEU A 600 -2.79 -0.43 26.93
N LYS A 601 -2.21 0.21 27.94
CA LYS A 601 -2.96 0.85 29.02
C LYS A 601 -3.59 2.18 28.58
N GLU A 602 -4.78 2.44 29.08
CA GLU A 602 -5.55 3.65 28.81
C GLU A 602 -4.73 4.92 29.12
N GLU A 603 -3.97 4.94 30.21
CA GLU A 603 -3.17 6.11 30.61
C GLU A 603 -2.05 6.43 29.61
N ARG A 604 -1.42 5.39 29.03
CA ARG A 604 -0.34 5.55 28.05
C ARG A 604 -0.88 6.07 26.72
N VAL A 605 -2.03 5.56 26.29
CA VAL A 605 -2.70 6.04 25.08
C VAL A 605 -3.18 7.48 25.26
N ALA A 606 -3.78 7.81 26.41
CA ALA A 606 -4.21 9.18 26.70
C ALA A 606 -3.07 10.19 26.68
N GLU A 607 -1.91 9.84 27.22
CA GLU A 607 -0.74 10.72 27.17
C GLU A 607 -0.22 10.95 25.75
N TYR A 608 -0.23 9.90 24.92
CA TYR A 608 0.12 10.00 23.51
C TYR A 608 -0.87 10.89 22.75
N ILE A 609 -2.17 10.75 22.97
CA ILE A 609 -3.21 11.55 22.32
C ILE A 609 -3.11 13.04 22.70
N LYS A 610 -2.79 13.38 23.96
CA LYS A 610 -2.53 14.78 24.34
C LYS A 610 -1.35 15.38 23.58
N SER A 611 -0.26 14.61 23.43
CA SER A 611 0.90 15.02 22.63
C SER A 611 0.52 15.23 21.16
N ASN A 612 -0.28 14.33 20.61
CA ASN A 612 -0.77 14.39 19.23
C ASN A 612 -1.66 15.60 18.97
N VAL A 613 -2.55 15.95 19.90
CA VAL A 613 -3.36 17.18 19.82
C VAL A 613 -2.47 18.41 19.73
N ALA A 614 -1.48 18.54 20.62
CA ALA A 614 -0.56 19.68 20.60
C ALA A 614 0.23 19.76 19.28
N LEU A 615 0.66 18.62 18.73
CA LEU A 615 1.32 18.58 17.41
C LEU A 615 0.38 19.07 16.29
N MET A 616 -0.85 18.59 16.23
CA MET A 616 -1.81 18.99 15.20
C MET A 616 -2.19 20.47 15.29
N GLU A 617 -2.30 21.01 16.50
CA GLU A 617 -2.49 22.46 16.70
C GLU A 617 -1.29 23.25 16.15
N LYS A 618 -0.06 22.79 16.43
CA LYS A 618 1.15 23.39 15.88
C LYS A 618 1.23 23.27 14.35
N MET A 619 0.79 22.16 13.77
CA MET A 619 0.70 22.02 12.31
C MET A 619 -0.23 23.06 11.69
N ILE A 620 -1.38 23.34 12.32
CA ILE A 620 -2.29 24.39 11.85
C ILE A 620 -1.61 25.77 11.95
N GLU A 621 -0.95 26.05 13.07
CA GLU A 621 -0.22 27.31 13.29
C GLU A 621 0.88 27.53 12.23
N GLU A 622 1.62 26.48 11.87
CA GLU A 622 2.68 26.53 10.85
C GLU A 622 2.17 26.43 9.40
N GLY A 623 0.86 26.54 9.18
CA GLY A 623 0.25 26.62 7.87
C GLY A 623 0.28 25.31 7.08
N TYR A 624 0.19 24.16 7.74
CA TYR A 624 -0.15 22.92 7.04
C TYR A 624 -1.55 23.06 6.42
N GLN A 625 -1.68 22.59 5.17
CA GLN A 625 -2.93 22.71 4.42
C GLN A 625 -4.02 21.76 4.98
N SER A 626 -5.28 22.00 4.61
CA SER A 626 -6.44 21.24 5.10
C SER A 626 -6.65 21.35 6.62
N ALA A 627 -6.50 22.56 7.16
CA ALA A 627 -6.65 22.84 8.60
C ALA A 627 -7.99 22.35 9.18
N ASP A 628 -9.08 22.37 8.41
CA ASP A 628 -10.38 21.86 8.87
C ASP A 628 -10.38 20.34 9.11
N THR A 629 -9.64 19.58 8.29
CA THR A 629 -9.43 18.13 8.54
C THR A 629 -8.64 17.91 9.82
N LEU A 630 -7.59 18.71 10.08
CA LEU A 630 -6.84 18.65 11.33
C LEU A 630 -7.71 19.05 12.54
N ARG A 631 -8.53 20.10 12.43
CA ARG A 631 -9.48 20.51 13.50
C ARG A 631 -10.50 19.42 13.82
N ARG A 632 -11.07 18.76 12.80
CA ARG A 632 -11.97 17.60 13.01
C ARG A 632 -11.25 16.46 13.73
N ARG A 633 -10.01 16.16 13.36
CA ARG A 633 -9.21 15.13 14.05
C ARG A 633 -8.90 15.52 15.50
N ILE A 634 -8.52 16.77 15.76
CA ILE A 634 -8.29 17.30 17.12
C ILE A 634 -9.55 17.16 17.97
N ALA A 635 -10.72 17.51 17.43
CA ALA A 635 -12.00 17.36 18.13
C ALA A 635 -12.23 15.89 18.51
N ALA A 636 -12.10 14.96 17.56
CA ALA A 636 -12.27 13.54 17.84
C ALA A 636 -11.26 12.98 18.88
N CYS A 637 -10.02 13.50 18.89
CA CYS A 637 -9.05 13.17 19.93
C CYS A 637 -9.50 13.68 21.31
N ARG A 638 -10.03 14.90 21.39
CA ARG A 638 -10.55 15.49 22.63
C ARG A 638 -11.77 14.74 23.14
N ASP A 639 -12.70 14.37 22.25
CA ASP A 639 -13.88 13.59 22.59
C ASP A 639 -13.49 12.23 23.20
N TRP A 640 -12.47 11.56 22.64
CA TRP A 640 -11.97 10.31 23.24
C TRP A 640 -11.29 10.55 24.60
N LEU A 641 -10.56 11.66 24.77
CA LEU A 641 -9.90 12.03 26.03
C LEU A 641 -10.88 12.34 27.17
N GLU A 642 -12.13 12.70 26.89
CA GLU A 642 -13.17 12.91 27.91
C GLU A 642 -13.54 11.61 28.63
N ASN A 643 -13.47 10.47 27.93
CA ASN A 643 -13.74 9.15 28.47
C ASN A 643 -12.81 8.09 27.84
N PRO A 644 -11.53 8.02 28.27
CA PRO A 644 -10.49 7.24 27.60
C PRO A 644 -10.64 5.75 27.92
N ILE A 645 -11.59 5.10 27.25
CA ILE A 645 -11.83 3.65 27.35
C ILE A 645 -11.22 2.97 26.13
N LEU A 646 -10.50 1.87 26.38
CA LEU A 646 -9.98 0.98 25.34
C LEU A 646 -10.79 -0.32 25.27
N ILE A 647 -10.97 -0.81 24.05
CA ILE A 647 -11.50 -2.14 23.77
C ILE A 647 -10.52 -3.19 24.29
N LYS A 648 -11.05 -4.24 24.92
CA LYS A 648 -10.29 -5.39 25.39
C LYS A 648 -10.84 -6.66 24.75
N ARG A 649 -9.95 -7.59 24.40
CA ARG A 649 -10.36 -8.92 23.96
C ARG A 649 -11.19 -9.63 25.02
N ASP A 650 -11.97 -10.61 24.60
CA ASP A 650 -12.66 -11.49 25.52
C ASP A 650 -11.74 -12.55 26.12
N PRO A 651 -12.05 -13.07 27.33
CA PRO A 651 -11.29 -14.16 27.95
C PRO A 651 -11.23 -15.45 27.11
N HIS A 652 -12.29 -15.74 26.34
CA HIS A 652 -12.46 -16.95 25.53
C HIS A 652 -12.29 -16.69 24.02
N ALA A 653 -11.47 -15.70 23.66
CA ALA A 653 -11.12 -15.44 22.26
C ALA A 653 -10.26 -16.59 21.68
N GLU A 654 -10.65 -17.09 20.51
CA GLU A 654 -9.91 -18.15 19.81
C GLU A 654 -8.78 -17.56 18.95
N TYR A 655 -7.58 -18.14 19.05
CA TYR A 655 -6.42 -17.81 18.24
C TYR A 655 -5.99 -19.04 17.43
N LYS A 656 -5.46 -18.82 16.22
CA LYS A 656 -4.86 -19.87 15.40
C LYS A 656 -3.69 -20.55 16.11
N ALA A 657 -2.90 -19.74 16.81
CA ALA A 657 -1.80 -20.19 17.66
C ALA A 657 -1.47 -19.12 18.71
N VAL A 658 -0.84 -19.57 19.79
CA VAL A 658 -0.29 -18.71 20.84
C VAL A 658 1.22 -18.99 20.94
N LEU A 659 2.03 -17.96 20.78
CA LEU A 659 3.48 -17.99 21.00
C LEU A 659 3.79 -17.24 22.30
N GLU A 660 4.12 -17.99 23.35
CA GLU A 660 4.59 -17.40 24.61
C GLU A 660 6.10 -17.21 24.59
N ILE A 661 6.56 -16.00 24.92
CA ILE A 661 7.98 -15.63 24.97
C ILE A 661 8.31 -15.13 26.37
N ASP A 662 9.25 -15.81 27.03
CA ASP A 662 9.78 -15.38 28.32
C ASP A 662 10.90 -14.36 28.10
N LEU A 663 10.70 -13.12 28.55
CA LEU A 663 11.69 -12.04 28.42
C LEU A 663 12.97 -12.35 29.20
N ALA A 664 12.89 -13.14 30.28
CA ALA A 664 14.07 -13.55 31.03
C ALA A 664 14.96 -14.53 30.25
N ALA A 665 14.41 -15.24 29.26
CA ALA A 665 15.17 -16.16 28.40
C ALA A 665 16.00 -15.44 27.33
N ILE A 666 15.80 -14.13 27.14
CA ILE A 666 16.60 -13.31 26.22
C ILE A 666 17.76 -12.73 27.01
N THR A 667 18.91 -13.42 27.01
CA THR A 667 20.08 -13.06 27.83
C THR A 667 21.15 -12.29 27.07
N GLU A 668 21.03 -12.19 25.75
CA GLU A 668 21.92 -11.46 24.85
C GLU A 668 21.10 -10.85 23.70
N PRO A 669 21.63 -9.83 23.00
CA PRO A 669 20.94 -9.22 21.87
C PRO A 669 20.63 -10.24 20.76
N LEU A 670 19.52 -10.02 20.05
CA LEU A 670 19.10 -10.83 18.92
C LEU A 670 19.23 -10.02 17.63
N VAL A 671 19.85 -10.60 16.61
CA VAL A 671 20.19 -9.91 15.35
C VAL A 671 19.64 -10.69 14.17
N ALA A 672 18.97 -10.01 13.23
CA ALA A 672 18.62 -10.63 11.95
C ALA A 672 19.88 -10.69 11.07
N CYS A 673 20.22 -11.89 10.62
CA CYS A 673 21.39 -12.20 9.81
C CYS A 673 21.22 -11.70 8.37
N PRO A 674 22.30 -11.60 7.59
CA PRO A 674 22.28 -10.97 6.29
C PRO A 674 21.20 -11.54 5.38
N ASN A 675 20.39 -10.63 4.86
CA ASN A 675 19.53 -10.82 3.69
C ASN A 675 18.27 -11.66 3.91
N ASP A 676 17.95 -12.02 5.15
CA ASP A 676 16.63 -12.53 5.53
C ASP A 676 16.18 -11.98 6.91
N PRO A 677 15.07 -11.22 6.98
CA PRO A 677 14.51 -10.77 8.26
C PRO A 677 14.04 -11.91 9.18
N ASP A 678 13.85 -13.13 8.66
CA ASP A 678 13.50 -14.33 9.42
C ASP A 678 14.70 -15.01 10.10
N ASP A 679 15.93 -14.83 9.58
CA ASP A 679 17.12 -15.51 10.09
C ASP A 679 17.69 -14.76 11.30
N VAL A 680 16.98 -14.84 12.43
CA VAL A 680 17.42 -14.21 13.68
C VAL A 680 18.32 -15.16 14.49
N ARG A 681 19.46 -14.64 14.94
CA ARG A 681 20.41 -15.37 15.77
C ARG A 681 20.85 -14.56 17.00
N PRO A 682 21.26 -15.22 18.10
CA PRO A 682 21.89 -14.54 19.23
C PRO A 682 23.20 -13.87 18.82
N LEU A 683 23.54 -12.75 19.48
CA LEU A 683 24.75 -11.96 19.21
C LEU A 683 26.02 -12.81 19.18
N ALA A 684 26.19 -13.74 20.13
CA ALA A 684 27.34 -14.62 20.21
C ALA A 684 27.56 -15.46 18.93
N ALA A 685 26.50 -15.80 18.19
CA ALA A 685 26.59 -16.60 16.97
C ALA A 685 27.15 -15.83 15.76
N VAL A 686 27.16 -14.48 15.84
CA VAL A 686 27.59 -13.58 14.75
C VAL A 686 28.68 -12.61 15.19
N ALA A 687 29.14 -12.70 16.44
CA ALA A 687 30.20 -11.85 16.98
C ALA A 687 31.51 -12.00 16.18
N GLY A 688 32.17 -10.87 15.91
CA GLY A 688 33.42 -10.81 15.16
C GLY A 688 33.25 -10.57 13.65
N ASP A 689 32.05 -10.72 13.10
CA ASP A 689 31.80 -10.44 11.68
C ASP A 689 32.15 -8.98 11.33
N PRO A 690 32.96 -8.73 10.30
CA PRO A 690 33.43 -7.39 9.96
C PRO A 690 32.28 -6.53 9.41
N VAL A 691 32.22 -5.25 9.81
CA VAL A 691 31.19 -4.30 9.40
C VAL A 691 31.86 -3.04 8.86
N GLN A 692 31.50 -2.66 7.63
CA GLN A 692 32.09 -1.48 6.96
C GLN A 692 31.20 -0.25 7.08
N GLU A 693 29.88 -0.42 7.13
CA GLU A 693 28.93 0.69 7.25
C GLU A 693 27.86 0.40 8.33
N VAL A 694 27.42 1.44 9.01
CA VAL A 694 26.37 1.38 10.03
C VAL A 694 25.30 2.41 9.72
N PHE A 695 24.03 2.00 9.77
CA PHE A 695 22.88 2.88 9.55
C PHE A 695 21.96 2.92 10.77
N ILE A 696 21.80 4.11 11.35
CA ILE A 696 20.90 4.37 12.47
C ILE A 696 19.85 5.40 12.01
N GLY A 697 18.65 4.90 11.74
CA GLY A 697 17.50 5.73 11.38
C GLY A 697 16.49 5.00 10.50
N SER A 698 15.22 4.99 10.87
CA SER A 698 14.09 4.55 10.04
C SER A 698 12.78 4.82 10.80
N CYS A 699 11.65 4.31 10.31
CA CYS A 699 10.39 4.28 11.05
C CYS A 699 10.48 3.48 12.37
N MET A 700 11.42 2.53 12.50
CA MET A 700 11.68 1.78 13.74
C MET A 700 12.37 2.60 14.84
N THR A 701 12.77 3.84 14.54
CA THR A 701 13.60 4.63 15.45
C THR A 701 12.85 5.82 16.01
N ASN A 702 13.19 6.18 17.25
CA ASN A 702 12.70 7.37 17.95
C ASN A 702 13.89 8.10 18.60
N ILE A 703 13.67 9.34 19.08
CA ILE A 703 14.74 10.18 19.63
C ILE A 703 15.61 9.50 20.69
N GLY A 704 15.03 8.62 21.53
CA GLY A 704 15.77 7.95 22.61
C GLY A 704 16.92 7.08 22.10
N GLN A 705 16.70 6.40 20.98
CA GLN A 705 17.72 5.56 20.34
C GLN A 705 18.89 6.39 19.79
N PHE A 706 18.63 7.59 19.24
CA PHE A 706 19.69 8.52 18.83
C PHE A 706 20.47 9.06 20.02
N ARG A 707 19.80 9.32 21.15
CA ARG A 707 20.48 9.72 22.40
C ARG A 707 21.36 8.61 22.95
N ALA A 708 20.89 7.36 22.91
CA ALA A 708 21.64 6.19 23.35
C ALA A 708 22.89 5.98 22.47
N ALA A 709 22.73 6.00 21.14
CA ALA A 709 23.82 5.95 20.19
C ALA A 709 24.82 7.09 20.41
N GLY A 710 24.34 8.33 20.56
CA GLY A 710 25.17 9.49 20.84
C GLY A 710 25.97 9.36 22.14
N ARG A 711 25.38 8.85 23.23
CA ARG A 711 26.09 8.58 24.49
C ARG A 711 27.19 7.53 24.33
N ILE A 712 26.92 6.45 23.60
CA ILE A 712 27.92 5.40 23.31
C ILE A 712 29.10 5.99 22.53
N LEU A 713 28.78 6.81 21.53
CA LEU A 713 29.74 7.39 20.59
C LEU A 713 30.49 8.62 21.15
N ASP A 714 29.96 9.31 22.15
CA ASP A 714 30.59 10.51 22.71
C ASP A 714 32.02 10.21 23.19
N LYS A 715 32.96 11.04 22.68
CA LYS A 715 34.42 10.96 22.93
C LYS A 715 35.04 9.58 22.70
N ALA A 716 34.41 8.73 21.87
CA ALA A 716 34.88 7.37 21.61
C ALA A 716 35.94 7.27 20.49
N GLY A 717 36.25 8.38 19.81
CA GLY A 717 37.13 8.43 18.64
C GLY A 717 36.39 8.14 17.33
N ILE A 718 37.05 8.38 16.20
CA ILE A 718 36.45 8.18 14.87
C ILE A 718 36.20 6.68 14.65
N PRO A 719 34.95 6.25 14.41
CA PRO A 719 34.64 4.84 14.17
C PRO A 719 35.32 4.34 12.88
N PRO A 720 35.84 3.11 12.84
CA PRO A 720 36.35 2.50 11.61
C PRO A 720 35.27 2.24 10.56
N ALA A 721 34.03 1.99 10.98
CA ALA A 721 32.89 1.86 10.06
C ALA A 721 32.31 3.24 9.72
N ARG A 722 31.83 3.42 8.49
CA ARG A 722 31.10 4.63 8.10
C ARG A 722 29.74 4.67 8.78
N VAL A 723 29.42 5.75 9.49
CA VAL A 723 28.16 5.88 10.21
C VAL A 723 27.19 6.81 9.47
N TRP A 724 25.96 6.35 9.28
CA TRP A 724 24.84 7.10 8.72
C TRP A 724 23.79 7.33 9.82
N ILE A 725 23.41 8.59 10.03
CA ILE A 725 22.47 9.02 11.06
C ILE A 725 21.30 9.72 10.39
N THR A 726 20.07 9.22 10.58
CA THR A 726 18.87 9.78 9.94
C THR A 726 17.72 9.85 10.94
N PRO A 727 17.55 10.97 11.66
CA PRO A 727 16.39 11.16 12.53
C PRO A 727 15.08 11.03 11.73
N PRO A 728 14.04 10.41 12.29
CA PRO A 728 12.83 10.08 11.55
C PRO A 728 12.00 11.32 11.21
N THR A 729 12.04 12.38 12.01
CA THR A 729 11.33 13.64 11.74
C THR A 729 12.22 14.86 11.92
N LYS A 730 11.80 15.99 11.36
CA LYS A 730 12.42 17.29 11.63
C LYS A 730 12.34 17.70 13.11
N MET A 731 11.33 17.26 13.86
CA MET A 731 11.21 17.54 15.30
C MET A 731 12.29 16.80 16.09
N ASP A 732 12.54 15.53 15.76
CA ASP A 732 13.63 14.74 16.35
C ASP A 732 14.99 15.37 16.04
N ALA A 733 15.23 15.71 14.77
CA ALA A 733 16.47 16.36 14.33
C ALA A 733 16.69 17.70 15.07
N ALA A 734 15.68 18.56 15.13
CA ALA A 734 15.78 19.85 15.81
C ALA A 734 16.04 19.70 17.32
N GLN A 735 15.41 18.72 17.97
CA GLN A 735 15.65 18.46 19.39
C GLN A 735 17.06 17.90 19.64
N LEU A 736 17.52 16.96 18.82
CA LEU A 736 18.89 16.42 18.90
C LEU A 736 19.95 17.51 18.65
N MET A 737 19.68 18.46 17.76
CA MET A 737 20.55 19.63 17.55
C MET A 737 20.59 20.53 18.79
N ARG A 738 19.43 20.86 19.39
CA ARG A 738 19.34 21.67 20.62
C ARG A 738 20.08 21.04 21.79
N GLU A 739 20.05 19.71 21.88
CA GLU A 739 20.73 18.95 22.93
C GLU A 739 22.22 18.69 22.63
N GLY A 740 22.74 19.13 21.48
CA GLY A 740 24.15 19.01 21.11
C GLY A 740 24.56 17.66 20.53
N TYR A 741 23.63 16.72 20.30
CA TYR A 741 23.95 15.39 19.74
C TYR A 741 24.50 15.45 18.31
N TYR A 742 24.10 16.45 17.52
CA TYR A 742 24.66 16.66 16.18
C TYR A 742 26.17 16.98 16.21
N ALA A 743 26.65 17.68 17.26
CA ALA A 743 28.08 17.94 17.43
C ALA A 743 28.85 16.64 17.69
N ILE A 744 28.26 15.71 18.46
CA ILE A 744 28.82 14.37 18.69
C ILE A 744 28.90 13.62 17.35
N PHE A 745 27.80 13.53 16.60
CA PHE A 745 27.77 12.80 15.33
C PHE A 745 28.75 13.39 14.30
N ALA A 746 28.86 14.71 14.21
CA ALA A 746 29.80 15.38 13.31
C ALA A 746 31.27 15.15 13.70
N ALA A 747 31.61 15.21 14.99
CA ALA A 747 32.98 14.99 15.48
C ALA A 747 33.52 13.58 15.17
N LEU A 748 32.63 12.62 14.92
CA LEU A 748 32.95 11.23 14.60
C LEU A 748 33.03 10.97 13.09
N GLY A 749 32.83 11.99 12.25
CA GLY A 749 32.72 11.84 10.80
C GLY A 749 31.41 11.17 10.36
N GLY A 750 30.39 11.13 11.23
CA GLY A 750 29.08 10.58 10.90
C GLY A 750 28.37 11.40 9.82
N ARG A 751 27.80 10.71 8.83
CA ARG A 751 26.98 11.33 7.79
C ARG A 751 25.55 11.50 8.32
N THR A 752 25.17 12.74 8.62
CA THR A 752 23.80 13.07 9.00
C THR A 752 22.97 13.34 7.73
N GLU A 753 21.89 12.59 7.57
CA GLU A 753 20.95 12.77 6.47
C GLU A 753 19.76 13.62 6.93
N MET A 754 19.09 14.27 5.98
CA MET A 754 17.84 14.95 6.29
C MET A 754 16.75 13.95 6.71
N PRO A 755 15.77 14.39 7.52
CA PRO A 755 14.68 13.52 7.96
C PRO A 755 13.95 12.84 6.79
N GLY A 756 13.81 11.52 6.86
CA GLY A 756 13.21 10.70 5.82
C GLY A 756 13.65 9.24 5.89
N CYS A 757 13.28 8.44 4.89
CA CYS A 757 13.57 7.00 4.87
C CYS A 757 15.05 6.68 4.56
N SER A 758 15.75 7.57 3.85
CA SER A 758 17.19 7.43 3.56
C SER A 758 17.54 6.02 3.01
N LEU A 759 18.56 5.37 3.57
CA LEU A 759 19.04 4.05 3.17
C LEU A 759 18.01 2.92 3.34
N CYS A 760 16.98 3.10 4.18
CA CYS A 760 15.96 2.06 4.44
C CYS A 760 15.28 1.58 3.15
N MET A 761 15.10 2.47 2.16
CA MET A 761 14.56 2.11 0.85
C MET A 761 15.64 1.81 -0.20
N GLY A 762 16.79 2.48 -0.13
CA GLY A 762 17.88 2.34 -1.10
C GLY A 762 17.54 2.80 -2.52
N ASN A 763 16.54 3.67 -2.68
CA ASN A 763 16.11 4.22 -3.99
C ASN A 763 16.94 5.45 -4.44
N GLN A 764 17.67 6.07 -3.51
CA GLN A 764 18.46 7.29 -3.68
C GLN A 764 19.89 7.04 -3.21
N ALA A 765 20.21 7.39 -1.96
CA ALA A 765 21.47 7.01 -1.34
C ALA A 765 21.53 5.49 -1.17
N ARG A 766 22.72 4.93 -1.42
CA ARG A 766 23.05 3.52 -1.24
C ARG A 766 24.41 3.40 -0.56
N VAL A 767 24.62 2.32 0.17
CA VAL A 767 25.93 1.96 0.72
C VAL A 767 26.86 1.45 -0.38
N GLY A 768 28.15 1.29 -0.08
CA GLY A 768 29.12 0.69 -1.00
C GLY A 768 28.75 -0.73 -1.41
N ALA A 769 28.99 -1.08 -2.67
CA ALA A 769 28.73 -2.43 -3.18
C ALA A 769 29.59 -3.48 -2.44
N GLY A 770 29.00 -4.64 -2.17
CA GLY A 770 29.70 -5.75 -1.49
C GLY A 770 29.96 -5.53 0.00
N THR A 771 29.51 -4.41 0.58
CA THR A 771 29.78 -4.11 1.99
C THR A 771 28.89 -4.90 2.93
N THR A 772 29.42 -5.15 4.13
CA THR A 772 28.64 -5.64 5.28
C THR A 772 28.18 -4.43 6.08
N VAL A 773 26.87 -4.38 6.33
CA VAL A 773 26.19 -3.27 6.99
C VAL A 773 25.50 -3.76 8.26
N PHE A 774 25.56 -2.96 9.33
CA PHE A 774 24.65 -3.12 10.48
C PHE A 774 23.63 -1.99 10.48
N ALA A 775 22.34 -2.31 10.42
CA ALA A 775 21.29 -1.32 10.22
C ALA A 775 20.15 -1.44 11.25
N THR A 776 19.54 -0.31 11.58
CA THR A 776 18.30 -0.26 12.37
C THR A 776 17.05 -0.17 11.50
N SER A 777 17.17 -0.32 10.18
CA SER A 777 16.04 -0.41 9.23
C SER A 777 15.19 -1.65 9.46
N THR A 778 14.06 -1.74 8.76
CA THR A 778 13.14 -2.88 8.85
C THR A 778 13.55 -4.07 7.99
N ARG A 779 14.26 -3.83 6.87
CA ARG A 779 14.57 -4.84 5.86
C ARG A 779 16.05 -4.90 5.54
N ASN A 780 16.51 -6.12 5.28
CA ASN A 780 17.87 -6.44 4.87
C ASN A 780 17.95 -7.25 3.56
N PHE A 781 16.84 -7.45 2.83
CA PHE A 781 16.81 -8.21 1.58
C PHE A 781 17.97 -7.89 0.62
N ASP A 782 18.30 -8.85 -0.23
CA ASP A 782 19.34 -8.69 -1.25
C ASP A 782 19.17 -7.37 -2.03
N HIS A 783 20.29 -6.68 -2.24
CA HIS A 783 20.36 -5.41 -2.96
C HIS A 783 19.55 -4.24 -2.35
N ARG A 784 19.03 -4.37 -1.13
CA ARG A 784 18.16 -3.34 -0.54
C ARG A 784 18.88 -2.04 -0.23
N LEU A 785 19.87 -2.08 0.66
CA LEU A 785 20.64 -0.88 1.07
C LEU A 785 21.74 -0.53 0.05
N GLY A 786 22.24 -1.52 -0.69
CA GLY A 786 23.29 -1.39 -1.69
C GLY A 786 23.52 -2.70 -2.43
N ASP A 787 24.25 -2.66 -3.53
CA ASP A 787 24.41 -3.82 -4.42
C ASP A 787 25.26 -4.91 -3.79
N ASN A 788 24.80 -6.17 -3.83
CA ASN A 788 25.53 -7.32 -3.28
C ASN A 788 25.94 -7.15 -1.81
N THR A 789 25.15 -6.42 -1.03
CA THR A 789 25.45 -6.15 0.39
C THR A 789 25.04 -7.31 1.29
N ARG A 790 25.69 -7.40 2.45
CA ARG A 790 25.29 -8.27 3.57
C ARG A 790 24.77 -7.39 4.70
N VAL A 791 23.48 -7.42 5.00
CA VAL A 791 22.89 -6.45 5.96
C VAL A 791 22.36 -7.14 7.22
N TYR A 792 22.96 -6.85 8.37
CA TYR A 792 22.46 -7.22 9.69
C TYR A 792 21.43 -6.22 10.19
N LEU A 793 20.39 -6.70 10.91
CA LEU A 793 19.39 -5.83 11.56
C LEU A 793 19.41 -5.98 13.08
N GLY A 794 19.48 -4.86 13.81
CA GLY A 794 19.46 -4.87 15.28
C GLY A 794 19.21 -3.50 15.91
N SER A 795 19.49 -3.37 17.20
CA SER A 795 19.24 -2.16 18.00
C SER A 795 20.23 -1.03 17.70
N ALA A 796 19.84 0.22 18.01
CA ALA A 796 20.68 1.39 17.78
C ALA A 796 21.92 1.40 18.70
N GLU A 797 21.78 0.88 19.92
CA GLU A 797 22.84 0.72 20.89
C GLU A 797 23.91 -0.26 20.38
N LEU A 798 23.48 -1.41 19.86
CA LEU A 798 24.37 -2.40 19.26
C LEU A 798 25.00 -1.86 17.97
N ALA A 799 24.24 -1.13 17.15
CA ALA A 799 24.75 -0.47 15.95
C ALA A 799 25.87 0.53 16.27
N ALA A 800 25.67 1.37 17.29
CA ALA A 800 26.67 2.35 17.73
C ALA A 800 27.97 1.69 18.19
N LEU A 801 27.89 0.59 18.96
CA LEU A 801 29.08 -0.15 19.37
C LEU A 801 29.75 -0.88 18.19
N THR A 802 28.96 -1.48 17.30
CA THR A 802 29.44 -2.12 16.07
C THR A 802 30.21 -1.11 15.21
N ALA A 803 29.74 0.13 15.11
CA ALA A 803 30.44 1.18 14.39
C ALA A 803 31.86 1.42 14.94
N LEU A 804 31.97 1.58 16.26
CA LEU A 804 33.25 1.81 16.95
C LEU A 804 34.22 0.64 16.82
N LYS A 805 33.70 -0.58 16.73
CA LYS A 805 34.52 -1.80 16.64
C LYS A 805 34.88 -2.15 15.20
N GLY A 806 34.11 -1.70 14.20
CA GLY A 806 34.26 -2.12 12.79
C GLY A 806 33.89 -3.59 12.55
N LYS A 807 33.23 -4.20 13.53
CA LYS A 807 32.78 -5.59 13.54
C LYS A 807 31.70 -5.76 14.61
N ILE A 808 30.92 -6.83 14.50
CA ILE A 808 29.91 -7.17 15.51
C ILE A 808 30.62 -7.45 16.85
N PRO A 809 30.27 -6.76 17.96
CA PRO A 809 30.93 -6.91 19.25
C PRO A 809 30.58 -8.25 19.91
N THR A 810 31.38 -8.64 20.91
CA THR A 810 31.01 -9.75 21.81
C THR A 810 29.92 -9.33 22.79
N VAL A 811 29.23 -10.30 23.39
CA VAL A 811 28.19 -10.05 24.41
C VAL A 811 28.77 -9.28 25.61
N ASP A 812 29.97 -9.64 26.08
CA ASP A 812 30.62 -8.97 27.20
C ASP A 812 30.96 -7.51 26.88
N GLU A 813 31.48 -7.24 25.69
CA GLU A 813 31.76 -5.87 25.24
C GLU A 813 30.47 -5.04 25.17
N TYR A 814 29.40 -5.62 24.64
CA TYR A 814 28.09 -4.97 24.57
C TYR A 814 27.54 -4.65 25.97
N MET A 815 27.48 -5.64 26.85
CA MET A 815 26.95 -5.49 28.20
C MET A 815 27.79 -4.50 29.03
N ALA A 816 29.11 -4.50 28.87
CA ALA A 816 30.00 -3.53 29.51
C ALA A 816 29.68 -2.09 29.10
N VAL A 817 29.45 -1.84 27.81
CA VAL A 817 29.08 -0.51 27.29
C VAL A 817 27.69 -0.10 27.75
N MET A 818 26.71 -1.01 27.73
CA MET A 818 25.36 -0.74 28.24
C MET A 818 25.40 -0.33 29.72
N LYS A 819 26.12 -1.08 30.55
CA LYS A 819 26.29 -0.80 31.98
C LYS A 819 27.00 0.53 32.25
N ALA A 820 27.99 0.88 31.44
CA ALA A 820 28.80 2.08 31.65
C ALA A 820 28.13 3.36 31.11
N LYS A 821 27.47 3.29 29.94
CA LYS A 821 27.08 4.48 29.18
C LYS A 821 25.58 4.67 28.99
N VAL A 822 24.76 3.61 29.11
CA VAL A 822 23.33 3.68 28.79
C VAL A 822 22.46 3.50 30.05
N LEU A 823 22.58 2.37 30.73
CA LEU A 823 21.72 2.03 31.87
C LEU A 823 21.71 3.08 32.99
N PRO A 824 22.84 3.69 33.40
CA PRO A 824 22.85 4.71 34.45
C PRO A 824 22.09 5.99 34.08
N TYR A 825 21.88 6.23 32.78
CA TYR A 825 21.26 7.45 32.24
C TYR A 825 19.94 7.17 31.51
N ALA A 826 19.36 5.98 31.69
CA ALA A 826 18.17 5.54 30.95
C ALA A 826 17.00 6.55 31.07
N GLY A 827 16.78 7.14 32.25
CA GLY A 827 15.75 8.16 32.47
C GLY A 827 15.99 9.49 31.73
N GLU A 828 17.22 9.80 31.34
CA GLU A 828 17.54 10.97 30.50
C GLU A 828 17.48 10.64 29.01
N ILE A 829 17.99 9.45 28.65
CA ILE A 829 18.10 8.96 27.27
C ILE A 829 16.71 8.73 26.66
N TYR A 830 15.87 7.95 27.34
CA TYR A 830 14.57 7.51 26.80
C TYR A 830 13.43 8.48 27.17
N ARG A 831 13.67 9.79 27.04
CA ARG A 831 12.62 10.84 27.13
C ARG A 831 12.02 11.12 25.75
N TYR A 832 10.79 10.75 25.52
CA TYR A 832 10.14 10.90 24.22
C TYR A 832 9.68 12.35 23.95
N LEU A 833 9.33 12.65 22.69
CA LEU A 833 8.79 13.95 22.32
C LEU A 833 7.32 14.07 22.76
N GLU A 834 7.13 14.61 23.97
CA GLU A 834 5.80 14.89 24.55
C GLU A 834 5.44 16.36 24.30
N PHE A 835 4.95 16.68 23.10
CA PHE A 835 4.75 18.06 22.62
C PHE A 835 3.92 18.94 23.57
N HIS A 836 2.90 18.38 24.21
CA HIS A 836 2.08 19.08 25.19
C HIS A 836 2.82 19.46 26.49
N LYS A 837 3.99 18.87 26.77
CA LYS A 837 4.87 19.21 27.91
C LYS A 837 6.06 20.07 27.50
N MET A 838 6.28 20.29 26.21
CA MET A 838 7.43 21.02 25.69
C MET A 838 7.24 22.55 25.70
N GLY A 839 6.08 23.05 26.17
CA GLY A 839 5.76 24.47 26.18
C GLY A 839 5.59 25.02 24.75
N ASP A 840 6.17 26.19 24.47
CA ASP A 840 6.23 26.72 23.10
C ASP A 840 7.33 26.00 22.30
N PHE A 841 6.94 25.08 21.42
CA PHE A 841 7.86 24.38 20.52
C PHE A 841 7.62 24.80 19.07
N SER A 842 8.66 24.69 18.25
CA SER A 842 8.59 24.85 16.78
C SER A 842 8.80 23.48 16.14
N LEU A 843 8.10 23.21 15.04
CA LEU A 843 8.36 22.02 14.22
C LEU A 843 9.61 22.21 13.35
N GLY A 844 10.06 23.46 13.16
CA GLY A 844 11.24 23.81 12.37
C GLY A 844 12.52 24.04 13.18
N TYR A 845 13.62 24.28 12.45
CA TYR A 845 14.93 24.61 13.04
C TYR A 845 15.05 26.07 13.49
N VAL A 846 14.23 26.97 12.94
CA VAL A 846 14.29 28.42 13.18
C VAL A 846 13.01 28.84 13.87
N ARG A 847 13.14 29.68 14.91
CA ARG A 847 12.03 30.48 15.44
C ARG A 847 11.99 31.82 14.73
#